data_AF-A0A849I2B0-F1
#
_entry.id   AF-A0A849I2B0-F1
#
_cell.length_a   1.000
_cell.length_b   1.000
_cell.length_c   1.000
_cell.angle_alpha   90.00
_cell.angle_beta   90.00
_cell.angle_gamma   90.00
#
_symmetry.space_group_name_H-M   'P 1'
#
loop_
_entity.id
_entity.type
_entity.pdbx_description
1 polymer ?
#
loop_
_entity_poly.entity_id
_entity_poly.type
_entity_poly.pdbx_seq_one_letter_code
_entity_poly.pdbx_strand_id
1 'polypeptide(L)'
;MYNLNYKKTSLALIALFCSQSLFANVTTQTFESGQTASDIQALVNFMTTSIGSLPLRVRNNRSGLAYTGSAALTINGKILPLSYYSSPAYWGEYVCTLPGNSCDVVDSYNSSNYTVNPAAGIAGDLQIERVNVSNGADIYDAATWQMAVQLAAINNVTGPGGELLTDIADNQTALLNYGSDGNADYGNGNVSSNQNRAATSAFNYNGNQISVPSNAFYYRMVPGAWFAYDPLYGTDYAKIVAHQFPSDNSAYKPGLITWQDWKPITGENAWGFLIGPLQTAWLSAQNNGQQYIDFHSLAVQNAINILYAFRHMQSQIGAVYYEPAGGEDNGGAPVSPYNVSVENNASTLAGLKILKSVLVSELEHQANLSEENSTSIKQAIKDIDIMIYGGPMPSDSHAPYQSTAGLLSFFKNNAYDAENGIFYQGGSANDPNAEKTWLPTVEPKAVDVNTWGITVLGQPTIDEMFSFGAAYQMWQNVKQWGGYYGTDNQLWGVGYSDQDGNSSAHPGQGIMSTEWTAGAINMTRALITQYGVIANSSSTSIYTPEQKSQAASYITSLTSDEQSMVAHLNTLRTDQYGQSSSSFQDVAPPNYTKLISLQSGQLGFVYASKRYDIPFGWWANPLPSTTSVAWPVMLYYNFNPFTLGGSYTAPHFAAPPLPETLNVQINNTSNGTAVNVNYTQLDGKKEPIHGSWPAPVTANSNGQGDIPAQTIMVALTNVSDGSSICKVSIPYTLYVDSLDGQVSIKPQVVPGTKDQCVVNVINDDTPPQNPPYLPATTTAYVSNQVQNATKIGINYGYWDTTNQTCNTTNLTYGPQLSGVGGTVSLPQNVCFVSVAYTVDNTNWYGACNVDSSHIYDIYGDAQGKNGVSTIDAIWTNSQGNGACPIEAPVN
;
A
#
# COMPACT_ATOMS: atom_id res chain seq x y z
N MET A 1 65.06 9.82 42.85
CA MET A 1 63.88 9.55 43.70
C MET A 1 62.71 9.27 42.77
N TYR A 2 62.20 8.03 42.82
CA TYR A 2 60.95 7.44 42.29
C TYR A 2 60.47 7.88 40.88
N ASN A 3 60.57 7.12 39.77
CA ASN A 3 60.21 5.71 39.45
C ASN A 3 58.68 5.48 39.38
N LEU A 4 58.07 5.36 38.18
CA LEU A 4 57.52 4.14 37.52
C LEU A 4 57.02 4.53 36.11
N ASN A 5 57.47 3.96 34.98
CA ASN A 5 57.26 2.64 34.35
C ASN A 5 55.91 2.39 33.62
N TYR A 6 56.03 2.26 32.28
CA TYR A 6 55.38 1.35 31.32
C TYR A 6 53.85 1.10 31.37
N LYS A 7 53.19 1.34 30.21
CA LYS A 7 52.73 0.23 29.34
C LYS A 7 52.33 0.70 27.94
N LYS A 8 52.76 -0.09 26.96
CA LYS A 8 52.33 -0.13 25.56
C LYS A 8 50.84 -0.49 25.48
N THR A 9 50.13 0.19 24.59
CA THR A 9 49.03 -0.41 23.82
C THR A 9 48.98 0.26 22.45
N SER A 10 49.62 -0.41 21.50
CA SER A 10 49.39 -0.23 20.07
C SER A 10 48.03 -0.86 19.75
N LEU A 11 46.98 -0.09 19.51
CA LEU A 11 45.76 -0.55 18.85
C LEU A 11 44.88 0.66 18.49
N ALA A 12 44.28 0.61 17.30
CA ALA A 12 43.34 1.58 16.71
C ALA A 12 43.95 2.83 16.02
N LEU A 13 44.71 2.61 14.94
CA LEU A 13 44.81 3.58 13.83
C LEU A 13 44.67 2.86 12.48
N ILE A 14 43.70 1.95 12.38
CA ILE A 14 43.23 1.31 11.15
C ILE A 14 41.69 1.15 11.30
N ALA A 15 40.99 2.28 11.31
CA ALA A 15 39.52 2.34 11.21
C ALA A 15 39.11 3.78 10.88
N LEU A 16 39.56 4.29 9.73
CA LEU A 16 39.07 5.57 9.19
C LEU A 16 39.14 5.64 7.65
N PHE A 17 39.15 4.48 6.97
CA PHE A 17 39.24 4.42 5.51
C PHE A 17 38.27 3.42 4.83
N CYS A 18 37.27 2.89 5.53
CA CYS A 18 36.22 2.07 4.91
C CYS A 18 34.82 2.57 5.31
N SER A 19 34.40 3.68 4.68
CA SER A 19 32.98 4.03 4.42
C SER A 19 32.84 5.24 3.49
N GLN A 20 33.93 5.91 3.09
CA GLN A 20 33.93 6.83 1.95
C GLN A 20 34.02 6.06 0.62
N SER A 21 33.11 5.12 0.40
CA SER A 21 32.87 4.58 -0.93
C SER A 21 32.10 5.60 -1.75
N LEU A 22 32.81 6.27 -2.67
CA LEU A 22 32.31 6.70 -3.98
C LEU A 22 30.95 7.46 -4.01
N PHE A 23 30.73 8.43 -3.12
CA PHE A 23 29.89 9.55 -3.52
C PHE A 23 30.78 10.46 -4.38
N ALA A 24 30.79 10.18 -5.69
CA ALA A 24 31.24 11.17 -6.66
C ALA A 24 30.56 12.50 -6.31
N ASN A 25 31.30 13.61 -6.46
CA ASN A 25 30.79 14.97 -6.30
C ASN A 25 29.57 15.20 -7.22
N VAL A 26 28.39 14.72 -6.83
CA VAL A 26 27.13 15.20 -7.35
C VAL A 26 27.04 16.59 -6.75
N THR A 27 27.51 17.58 -7.51
CA THR A 27 27.19 18.97 -7.26
C THR A 27 25.71 19.03 -6.92
N THR A 28 25.37 19.50 -5.72
CA THR A 28 23.99 19.68 -5.27
C THR A 28 23.25 20.44 -6.36
N GLN A 29 22.46 19.72 -7.15
CA GLN A 29 21.73 20.32 -8.26
C GLN A 29 20.70 21.26 -7.64
N THR A 30 20.85 22.55 -7.94
CA THR A 30 19.93 23.58 -7.47
C THR A 30 18.92 23.84 -8.58
N PHE A 31 17.64 23.73 -8.25
CA PHE A 31 16.55 24.09 -9.15
C PHE A 31 16.06 25.50 -8.81
N GLU A 32 15.45 26.16 -9.78
CA GLU A 32 14.87 27.49 -9.56
C GLU A 32 13.67 27.39 -8.61
N SER A 33 13.62 28.25 -7.59
CA SER A 33 12.62 28.10 -6.52
C SER A 33 11.23 28.60 -6.90
N GLY A 34 11.10 29.43 -7.96
CA GLY A 34 9.85 30.10 -8.36
C GLY A 34 9.31 31.14 -7.36
N GLN A 35 9.68 31.03 -6.08
CA GLN A 35 9.30 31.91 -4.97
C GLN A 35 10.51 32.57 -4.33
N THR A 36 10.29 33.73 -3.71
CA THR A 36 11.26 34.41 -2.85
C THR A 36 11.08 34.04 -1.39
N ALA A 37 12.08 34.30 -0.53
CA ALA A 37 11.94 34.08 0.92
C ALA A 37 10.77 34.86 1.55
N SER A 38 10.48 36.08 1.06
CA SER A 38 9.31 36.84 1.49
C SER A 38 7.99 36.21 1.05
N ASP A 39 7.96 35.59 -0.14
CA ASP A 39 6.78 34.84 -0.58
C ASP A 39 6.55 33.65 0.35
N ILE A 40 7.61 32.89 0.70
CA ILE A 40 7.51 31.77 1.63
C ILE A 40 6.97 32.20 2.99
N GLN A 41 7.47 33.31 3.55
CA GLN A 41 6.92 33.85 4.80
C GLN A 41 5.42 34.16 4.67
N ALA A 42 4.97 34.74 3.55
CA ALA A 42 3.57 35.07 3.33
C ALA A 42 2.68 33.83 3.11
N LEU A 43 3.20 32.80 2.43
CA LEU A 43 2.52 31.50 2.25
C LEU A 43 2.38 30.76 3.59
N VAL A 44 3.43 30.75 4.41
CA VAL A 44 3.41 30.13 5.75
C VAL A 44 2.46 30.89 6.70
N ASN A 45 2.47 32.22 6.65
CA ASN A 45 1.49 33.03 7.38
C ASN A 45 0.06 32.63 7.00
N PHE A 46 -0.23 32.48 5.71
CA PHE A 46 -1.55 32.08 5.25
C PHE A 46 -1.97 30.68 5.73
N MET A 47 -1.06 29.70 5.66
CA MET A 47 -1.28 28.32 6.11
C MET A 47 -1.47 28.17 7.62
N THR A 48 -0.84 29.02 8.43
CA THR A 48 -0.78 28.84 9.90
C THR A 48 -1.62 29.85 10.68
N THR A 49 -2.11 30.91 10.04
CA THR A 49 -3.01 31.87 10.69
C THR A 49 -4.34 31.19 11.01
N SER A 50 -4.60 31.01 12.31
CA SER A 50 -5.87 30.47 12.80
C SER A 50 -7.02 31.45 12.60
N ILE A 51 -8.18 30.93 12.19
CA ILE A 51 -9.46 31.66 12.18
C ILE A 51 -10.15 31.67 13.55
N GLY A 52 -9.54 31.07 14.58
CA GLY A 52 -10.11 30.80 15.89
C GLY A 52 -10.74 29.40 16.00
N SER A 53 -11.47 29.13 17.08
CA SER A 53 -12.16 27.85 17.28
C SER A 53 -13.41 27.71 16.41
N LEU A 54 -13.68 26.53 15.86
CA LEU A 54 -14.99 26.25 15.28
C LEU A 54 -15.98 25.93 16.42
N PRO A 55 -17.29 26.25 16.30
CA PRO A 55 -17.96 26.85 15.15
C PRO A 55 -18.12 28.36 15.30
N LEU A 56 -17.24 29.14 14.66
CA LEU A 56 -17.40 30.58 14.62
C LEU A 56 -18.46 30.94 13.60
N ARG A 57 -19.54 31.60 14.07
CA ARG A 57 -20.52 32.30 13.22
C ARG A 57 -19.79 33.01 12.09
N VAL A 58 -20.17 32.64 10.87
CA VAL A 58 -19.81 33.20 9.57
C VAL A 58 -19.19 34.59 9.68
N ARG A 59 -17.85 34.64 9.77
CA ARG A 59 -17.13 35.89 9.59
C ARG A 59 -16.81 36.01 8.11
N ASN A 60 -17.29 37.08 7.49
CA ASN A 60 -16.92 37.49 6.14
C ASN A 60 -15.41 37.78 5.96
N ASN A 61 -14.61 37.68 7.02
CA ASN A 61 -13.16 37.91 7.04
C ASN A 61 -12.44 36.73 7.71
N ARG A 62 -12.37 35.58 7.03
CA ARG A 62 -11.43 34.52 7.43
C ARG A 62 -10.00 35.03 7.22
N SER A 63 -9.13 34.74 8.19
CA SER A 63 -7.75 35.22 8.22
C SER A 63 -6.73 34.19 7.76
N GLY A 64 -7.10 32.95 7.39
CA GLY A 64 -6.13 31.93 6.99
C GLY A 64 -6.75 30.56 6.76
N LEU A 65 -5.88 29.55 6.63
CA LEU A 65 -6.21 28.14 6.35
C LEU A 65 -6.12 27.23 7.59
N ALA A 66 -6.05 27.78 8.80
CA ALA A 66 -6.04 26.98 10.01
C ALA A 66 -7.18 27.34 10.96
N TYR A 67 -7.52 26.42 11.86
CA TYR A 67 -8.43 26.64 12.97
C TYR A 67 -7.79 26.19 14.28
N THR A 68 -8.36 26.62 15.41
CA THR A 68 -7.92 26.19 16.74
C THR A 68 -8.87 25.12 17.28
N GLY A 69 -8.36 23.92 17.57
CA GLY A 69 -9.16 22.85 18.16
C GLY A 69 -9.74 23.25 19.53
N SER A 70 -10.97 22.82 19.86
CA SER A 70 -11.65 23.24 21.09
C SER A 70 -12.26 22.14 21.96
N ALA A 71 -12.39 20.89 21.50
CA ALA A 71 -13.32 19.94 22.15
C ALA A 71 -12.71 18.71 22.83
N ALA A 72 -11.42 18.42 22.67
CA ALA A 72 -10.74 17.39 23.48
C ALA A 72 -9.59 18.02 24.28
N LEU A 73 -9.40 17.61 25.54
CA LEU A 73 -8.30 18.11 26.39
C LEU A 73 -6.93 18.07 25.68
N THR A 74 -6.73 17.11 24.77
CA THR A 74 -5.47 16.88 24.06
C THR A 74 -5.31 17.68 22.76
N ILE A 75 -6.39 18.14 22.13
CA ILE A 75 -6.35 18.97 20.92
C ILE A 75 -6.82 20.41 21.14
N ASN A 76 -7.31 20.71 22.33
CA ASN A 76 -7.71 22.05 22.72
C ASN A 76 -6.53 23.02 22.62
N GLY A 77 -6.72 24.12 21.89
CA GLY A 77 -5.69 25.13 21.66
C GLY A 77 -4.70 24.80 20.55
N LYS A 78 -4.74 23.60 19.96
CA LYS A 78 -3.87 23.23 18.83
C LYS A 78 -4.32 23.90 17.54
N ILE A 79 -3.37 24.37 16.74
CA ILE A 79 -3.63 24.90 15.39
C ILE A 79 -3.63 23.71 14.43
N LEU A 80 -4.72 23.57 13.68
CA LEU A 80 -4.98 22.47 12.74
C LEU A 80 -5.38 23.03 11.37
N PRO A 81 -4.99 22.40 10.26
CA PRO A 81 -5.29 22.90 8.92
C PRO A 81 -6.76 22.71 8.53
N LEU A 82 -7.21 23.49 7.55
CA LEU A 82 -8.37 23.26 6.69
C LEU A 82 -7.86 23.03 5.26
N SER A 83 -8.65 22.39 4.40
CA SER A 83 -8.23 22.18 3.01
C SER A 83 -8.30 23.44 2.16
N TYR A 84 -9.34 24.27 2.34
CA TYR A 84 -9.59 25.41 1.46
C TYR A 84 -9.93 26.69 2.21
N TYR A 85 -9.60 27.80 1.55
CA TYR A 85 -10.07 29.12 1.91
C TYR A 85 -11.21 29.50 0.97
N SER A 86 -12.42 29.66 1.51
CA SER A 86 -13.59 30.11 0.75
C SER A 86 -14.28 31.27 1.48
N SER A 87 -15.19 31.94 0.78
CA SER A 87 -16.02 33.01 1.34
C SER A 87 -17.49 32.81 0.98
N PRO A 88 -18.43 33.36 1.78
CA PRO A 88 -19.84 33.35 1.41
C PRO A 88 -20.12 34.07 0.08
N ALA A 89 -19.34 35.11 -0.24
CA ALA A 89 -19.47 35.85 -1.50
C ALA A 89 -19.06 35.00 -2.71
N TYR A 90 -17.99 34.21 -2.60
CA TYR A 90 -17.61 33.27 -3.67
C TYR A 90 -18.75 32.30 -3.98
N TRP A 91 -19.36 31.70 -2.96
CA TRP A 91 -20.48 30.78 -3.15
C TRP A 91 -21.72 31.52 -3.68
N GLY A 92 -22.16 32.57 -3.00
CA GLY A 92 -23.41 33.27 -3.28
C GLY A 92 -23.40 34.17 -4.52
N GLU A 93 -22.34 34.94 -4.76
CA GLU A 93 -22.24 35.90 -5.89
C GLU A 93 -21.76 35.25 -7.17
N TYR A 94 -20.96 34.17 -7.08
CA TYR A 94 -20.40 33.50 -8.25
C TYR A 94 -21.02 32.12 -8.45
N VAL A 95 -20.73 31.13 -7.59
CA VAL A 95 -21.10 29.73 -7.87
C VAL A 95 -22.62 29.53 -8.00
N CYS A 96 -23.42 30.14 -7.13
CA CYS A 96 -24.89 30.05 -7.20
C CYS A 96 -25.50 30.72 -8.44
N THR A 97 -24.74 31.54 -9.16
CA THR A 97 -25.20 32.25 -10.37
C THR A 97 -24.74 31.58 -11.67
N LEU A 98 -23.89 30.56 -11.58
CA LEU A 98 -23.42 29.83 -12.76
C LEU A 98 -24.57 29.07 -13.43
N PRO A 99 -24.59 28.98 -14.77
CA PRO A 99 -25.59 28.20 -15.49
C PRO A 99 -25.61 26.74 -15.03
N GLY A 100 -26.81 26.22 -14.75
CA GLY A 100 -26.99 24.84 -14.29
C GLY A 100 -26.87 24.64 -12.77
N ASN A 101 -26.33 25.62 -12.03
CA ASN A 101 -26.29 25.55 -10.58
C ASN A 101 -27.61 26.03 -9.95
N SER A 102 -27.93 25.45 -8.78
CA SER A 102 -28.95 25.97 -7.87
C SER A 102 -28.39 25.89 -6.45
N CYS A 103 -28.63 26.93 -5.66
CA CYS A 103 -28.32 26.91 -4.23
C CYS A 103 -29.58 26.90 -3.35
N ASP A 104 -30.77 26.91 -3.95
CA ASP A 104 -32.03 26.77 -3.23
C ASP A 104 -32.17 25.33 -2.75
N VAL A 105 -31.94 25.10 -1.45
CA VAL A 105 -31.87 23.77 -0.84
C VAL A 105 -32.75 23.69 0.40
N VAL A 106 -33.33 22.51 0.62
CA VAL A 106 -34.14 22.21 1.81
C VAL A 106 -33.41 21.16 2.64
N ASP A 107 -32.98 21.55 3.83
CA ASP A 107 -32.41 20.62 4.80
C ASP A 107 -33.52 19.87 5.53
N SER A 108 -33.40 18.54 5.58
CA SER A 108 -34.38 17.66 6.21
C SER A 108 -33.74 16.88 7.35
N TYR A 109 -34.38 16.91 8.51
CA TYR A 109 -33.99 16.07 9.64
C TYR A 109 -34.47 14.63 9.44
N ASN A 110 -33.56 13.67 9.62
CA ASN A 110 -33.87 12.25 9.63
C ASN A 110 -33.77 11.70 11.06
N SER A 111 -34.92 11.34 11.63
CA SER A 111 -35.02 10.83 12.99
C SER A 111 -34.48 9.41 13.18
N SER A 112 -34.24 8.64 12.12
CA SER A 112 -33.76 7.25 12.26
C SER A 112 -32.27 7.19 12.59
N ASN A 113 -31.50 8.17 12.12
CA ASN A 113 -30.04 8.23 12.29
C ASN A 113 -29.56 9.58 12.84
N TYR A 114 -30.48 10.46 13.24
CA TYR A 114 -30.19 11.76 13.85
C TYR A 114 -29.38 12.70 12.93
N THR A 115 -29.56 12.58 11.61
CA THR A 115 -28.85 13.37 10.61
C THR A 115 -29.69 14.55 10.11
N VAL A 116 -29.03 15.60 9.65
CA VAL A 116 -29.62 16.69 8.87
C VAL A 116 -28.95 16.71 7.52
N ASN A 117 -29.69 16.30 6.49
CA ASN A 117 -29.14 16.17 5.15
C ASN A 117 -29.86 17.13 4.21
N PRO A 118 -29.14 17.69 3.22
CA PRO A 118 -29.79 18.37 2.12
C PRO A 118 -30.68 17.39 1.34
N ALA A 119 -31.76 17.91 0.76
CA ALA A 119 -32.49 17.19 -0.26
C ALA A 119 -31.57 16.86 -1.45
N ALA A 120 -31.65 15.62 -1.95
CA ALA A 120 -30.83 15.14 -3.07
C ALA A 120 -31.04 15.97 -4.35
N GLY A 121 -29.96 16.10 -5.14
CA GLY A 121 -29.92 16.83 -6.40
C GLY A 121 -28.91 17.99 -6.35
N ILE A 122 -28.82 18.73 -7.46
CA ILE A 122 -27.78 19.75 -7.70
C ILE A 122 -27.56 20.72 -6.53
N ALA A 123 -28.64 21.19 -5.90
CA ALA A 123 -28.53 22.12 -4.77
C ALA A 123 -28.01 21.48 -3.49
N GLY A 124 -28.36 20.22 -3.26
CA GLY A 124 -27.84 19.43 -2.15
C GLY A 124 -26.38 19.04 -2.36
N ASP A 125 -26.01 18.57 -3.55
CA ASP A 125 -24.62 18.23 -3.90
C ASP A 125 -23.71 19.46 -3.74
N LEU A 126 -24.18 20.63 -4.19
CA LEU A 126 -23.46 21.89 -4.02
C LEU A 126 -23.41 22.36 -2.56
N GLN A 127 -24.37 21.96 -1.71
CA GLN A 127 -24.32 22.22 -0.27
C GLN A 127 -23.28 21.35 0.43
N ILE A 128 -23.23 20.06 0.07
CA ILE A 128 -22.21 19.14 0.55
C ILE A 128 -20.82 19.66 0.16
N GLU A 129 -20.63 20.03 -1.11
CA GLU A 129 -19.36 20.58 -1.60
C GLU A 129 -18.93 21.81 -0.80
N ARG A 130 -19.77 22.85 -0.70
CA ARG A 130 -19.38 24.10 -0.02
C ARG A 130 -19.13 23.91 1.46
N VAL A 131 -19.82 22.96 2.11
CA VAL A 131 -19.60 22.65 3.52
C VAL A 131 -18.28 21.90 3.70
N ASN A 132 -17.99 20.91 2.86
CA ASN A 132 -16.72 20.18 2.88
C ASN A 132 -15.55 21.13 2.64
N VAL A 133 -15.63 21.98 1.61
CA VAL A 133 -14.61 22.99 1.28
C VAL A 133 -14.42 23.98 2.44
N SER A 134 -15.49 24.38 3.13
CA SER A 134 -15.41 25.43 4.15
C SER A 134 -15.03 24.93 5.55
N ASN A 135 -15.25 23.65 5.86
CA ASN A 135 -15.14 23.12 7.22
C ASN A 135 -14.24 21.89 7.35
N GLY A 136 -13.83 21.28 6.23
CA GLY A 136 -13.03 20.06 6.19
C GLY A 136 -11.54 20.30 6.08
N ALA A 137 -10.80 19.29 6.52
CA ALA A 137 -9.41 19.09 6.17
C ALA A 137 -9.24 17.67 5.61
N ASP A 138 -8.86 17.57 4.35
CA ASP A 138 -8.38 16.32 3.79
C ASP A 138 -7.06 15.94 4.49
N ILE A 139 -6.90 14.68 4.89
CA ILE A 139 -5.68 14.22 5.56
C ILE A 139 -4.46 14.21 4.63
N TYR A 140 -4.66 14.13 3.31
CA TYR A 140 -3.61 14.39 2.33
C TYR A 140 -3.20 15.87 2.32
N ASP A 141 -4.15 16.80 2.25
CA ASP A 141 -3.88 18.24 2.33
C ASP A 141 -3.17 18.59 3.65
N ALA A 142 -3.62 17.98 4.75
CA ALA A 142 -3.02 18.18 6.05
C ALA A 142 -1.59 17.59 6.15
N ALA A 143 -1.32 16.47 5.46
CA ALA A 143 0.03 15.90 5.37
C ALA A 143 0.98 16.79 4.57
N THR A 144 0.53 17.36 3.44
CA THR A 144 1.34 18.30 2.66
C THR A 144 1.62 19.59 3.44
N TRP A 145 0.58 20.13 4.10
CA TRP A 145 0.71 21.26 5.03
C TRP A 145 1.77 21.01 6.11
N GLN A 146 1.70 19.84 6.74
CA GLN A 146 2.58 19.48 7.85
C GLN A 146 4.05 19.54 7.42
N MET A 147 4.37 18.93 6.28
CA MET A 147 5.73 18.94 5.74
C MET A 147 6.18 20.35 5.34
N ALA A 148 5.31 21.12 4.67
CA ALA A 148 5.64 22.49 4.25
C ALA A 148 5.91 23.42 5.45
N VAL A 149 5.09 23.32 6.51
CA VAL A 149 5.28 24.07 7.75
C VAL A 149 6.58 23.65 8.45
N GLN A 150 6.88 22.35 8.51
CA GLN A 150 8.12 21.85 9.11
C GLN A 150 9.37 22.30 8.32
N LEU A 151 9.33 22.25 6.99
CA LEU A 151 10.40 22.74 6.13
C LEU A 151 10.64 24.23 6.36
N ALA A 152 9.58 25.02 6.51
CA ALA A 152 9.69 26.42 6.87
C ALA A 152 10.31 26.62 8.27
N ALA A 153 9.91 25.80 9.25
CA ALA A 153 10.42 25.83 10.62
C ALA A 153 11.94 25.65 10.68
N ILE A 154 12.46 24.59 10.04
CA ILE A 154 13.90 24.29 10.03
C ILE A 154 14.72 25.29 9.20
N ASN A 155 14.05 26.11 8.38
CA ASN A 155 14.64 27.19 7.60
C ASN A 155 14.41 28.59 8.21
N ASN A 156 14.13 28.65 9.53
CA ASN A 156 14.00 29.89 10.31
C ASN A 156 12.85 30.82 9.89
N VAL A 157 11.80 30.30 9.24
CA VAL A 157 10.55 31.03 9.05
C VAL A 157 9.80 31.08 10.38
N THR A 158 9.23 32.23 10.72
CA THR A 158 8.48 32.42 11.98
C THR A 158 6.98 32.32 11.74
N GLY A 159 6.24 31.71 12.68
CA GLY A 159 4.79 31.75 12.68
C GLY A 159 4.23 33.16 12.94
N PRO A 160 3.00 33.47 12.49
CA PRO A 160 2.41 34.81 12.57
C PRO A 160 2.19 35.33 14.00
N GLY A 161 2.03 34.45 14.99
CA GLY A 161 1.89 34.80 16.41
C GLY A 161 3.13 34.51 17.26
N GLY A 162 4.27 34.15 16.63
CA GLY A 162 5.49 33.74 17.33
C GLY A 162 5.46 32.30 17.85
N GLU A 163 4.45 31.51 17.49
CA GLU A 163 4.39 30.07 17.76
C GLU A 163 5.53 29.32 17.04
N LEU A 164 5.98 28.23 17.65
CA LEU A 164 6.94 27.33 17.01
C LEU A 164 6.23 26.56 15.90
N LEU A 165 6.66 26.76 14.66
CA LEU A 165 6.10 26.07 13.50
C LEU A 165 6.23 24.55 13.60
N THR A 166 7.28 24.03 14.25
CA THR A 166 7.44 22.61 14.55
C THR A 166 6.26 22.07 15.39
N ASP A 167 5.89 22.78 16.46
CA ASP A 167 4.76 22.38 17.31
C ASP A 167 3.43 22.44 16.54
N ILE A 168 3.29 23.41 15.64
CA ILE A 168 2.12 23.54 14.76
C ILE A 168 2.04 22.34 13.81
N ALA A 169 3.13 21.96 13.15
CA ALA A 169 3.19 20.79 12.28
C ALA A 169 2.82 19.51 13.05
N ASP A 170 3.36 19.30 14.25
CA ASP A 170 3.11 18.09 15.05
C ASP A 170 1.65 17.95 15.52
N ASN A 171 0.85 19.01 15.51
CA ASN A 171 -0.56 18.95 15.87
C ASN A 171 -1.37 18.02 14.96
N GLN A 172 -1.01 17.90 13.69
CA GLN A 172 -1.72 17.00 12.77
C GLN A 172 -1.48 15.52 13.12
N THR A 173 -0.25 15.13 13.45
CA THR A 173 0.06 13.77 13.95
C THR A 173 -0.74 13.46 15.21
N ALA A 174 -0.88 14.44 16.09
CA ALA A 174 -1.68 14.31 17.30
C ALA A 174 -3.17 14.09 17.00
N LEU A 175 -3.77 14.89 16.11
CA LEU A 175 -5.16 14.73 15.66
C LEU A 175 -5.43 13.31 15.14
N LEU A 176 -4.55 12.82 14.26
CA LEU A 176 -4.68 11.48 13.68
C LEU A 176 -4.58 10.37 14.73
N ASN A 177 -3.73 10.50 15.74
CA ASN A 177 -3.63 9.53 16.82
C ASN A 177 -4.91 9.46 17.66
N TYR A 178 -5.46 10.61 18.06
CA TYR A 178 -6.66 10.65 18.91
C TYR A 178 -7.93 10.23 18.16
N GLY A 179 -7.94 10.39 16.84
CA GLY A 179 -9.04 10.00 15.98
C GLY A 179 -10.34 10.75 16.28
N SER A 180 -10.22 12.04 16.65
CA SER A 180 -11.31 12.93 17.00
C SER A 180 -11.60 13.97 15.91
N ASP A 181 -12.86 14.35 15.76
CA ASP A 181 -13.32 15.46 14.93
C ASP A 181 -13.07 16.74 15.72
N GLY A 182 -12.18 17.61 15.23
CA GLY A 182 -11.37 18.53 16.05
C GLY A 182 -12.09 19.38 17.11
N ASN A 183 -13.38 19.63 16.95
CA ASN A 183 -14.23 20.44 17.85
C ASN A 183 -15.53 19.73 18.29
N ALA A 184 -15.58 18.40 18.26
CA ALA A 184 -16.74 17.65 18.70
C ALA A 184 -16.99 17.76 20.23
N ASP A 185 -17.78 18.75 20.65
CA ASP A 185 -18.28 18.91 22.03
C ASP A 185 -19.42 17.92 22.28
N TYR A 186 -19.07 16.65 22.48
CA TYR A 186 -20.04 15.66 22.92
C TYR A 186 -20.35 15.95 24.40
N GLY A 187 -21.39 16.76 24.62
CA GLY A 187 -21.83 17.33 25.91
C GLY A 187 -22.22 16.34 27.02
N ASN A 188 -21.51 15.22 27.16
CA ASN A 188 -21.59 14.25 28.24
C ASN A 188 -20.26 13.52 28.54
N GLY A 189 -19.11 14.01 28.06
CA GLY A 189 -17.80 13.45 28.43
C GLY A 189 -17.47 12.07 27.84
N ASN A 190 -18.30 11.56 26.93
CA ASN A 190 -18.05 10.35 26.15
C ASN A 190 -17.55 10.73 24.75
N VAL A 191 -16.39 11.36 24.67
CA VAL A 191 -15.57 11.21 23.46
C VAL A 191 -15.10 9.76 23.52
N SER A 192 -15.75 8.83 22.82
CA SER A 192 -15.05 7.58 22.54
C SER A 192 -13.93 7.99 21.60
N SER A 193 -12.69 7.98 22.09
CA SER A 193 -11.51 8.02 21.21
C SER A 193 -11.78 7.12 20.00
N ASN A 194 -11.39 7.57 18.81
CA ASN A 194 -11.45 6.81 17.56
C ASN A 194 -12.76 6.82 16.72
N GLN A 195 -13.54 7.91 16.70
CA GLN A 195 -14.78 7.99 15.91
C GLN A 195 -14.56 8.24 14.40
N ASN A 196 -13.43 8.82 14.00
CA ASN A 196 -13.15 9.09 12.58
C ASN A 196 -12.41 7.96 11.85
N ARG A 197 -12.59 6.72 12.31
CA ARG A 197 -11.94 5.53 11.76
C ARG A 197 -12.99 4.58 11.18
N ALA A 198 -12.66 3.95 10.06
CA ALA A 198 -13.45 2.89 9.44
C ALA A 198 -13.30 1.55 10.20
N ALA A 199 -13.65 1.56 11.49
CA ALA A 199 -13.55 0.42 12.40
C ALA A 199 -14.92 -0.18 12.78
N THR A 200 -16.00 0.34 12.18
CA THR A 200 -17.36 -0.14 12.43
C THR A 200 -17.64 -1.42 11.65
N SER A 201 -18.71 -2.12 12.00
CA SER A 201 -19.12 -3.35 11.29
C SER A 201 -19.54 -3.12 9.83
N ALA A 202 -19.74 -1.86 9.42
CA ALA A 202 -20.05 -1.52 8.03
C ALA A 202 -18.82 -1.67 7.13
N PHE A 203 -17.62 -1.55 7.67
CA PHE A 203 -16.38 -1.59 6.89
C PHE A 203 -15.75 -2.97 6.88
N ASN A 204 -15.27 -3.37 5.70
CA ASN A 204 -14.66 -4.67 5.50
C ASN A 204 -13.37 -4.58 4.67
N TYR A 205 -12.27 -5.00 5.27
CA TYR A 205 -10.90 -5.05 4.75
C TYR A 205 -10.66 -6.46 4.18
N ASN A 206 -11.00 -6.62 2.90
CA ASN A 206 -10.79 -7.87 2.14
C ASN A 206 -11.35 -9.14 2.82
N GLY A 207 -12.61 -9.08 3.24
CA GLY A 207 -13.31 -10.12 4.00
C GLY A 207 -13.40 -9.85 5.51
N ASN A 208 -12.59 -8.93 6.07
CA ASN A 208 -12.38 -8.83 7.52
C ASN A 208 -12.80 -7.50 8.13
N GLN A 209 -13.26 -7.54 9.39
CA GLN A 209 -13.49 -6.33 10.17
C GLN A 209 -12.25 -6.00 11.00
N ILE A 210 -11.89 -4.72 11.03
CA ILE A 210 -10.86 -4.20 11.94
C ILE A 210 -11.59 -3.45 13.05
N SER A 211 -11.70 -4.06 14.23
CA SER A 211 -12.41 -3.48 15.37
C SER A 211 -11.53 -2.60 16.26
N VAL A 212 -10.20 -2.77 16.18
CA VAL A 212 -9.22 -1.93 16.88
C VAL A 212 -9.01 -0.66 16.07
N PRO A 213 -9.51 0.51 16.51
CA PRO A 213 -9.57 1.66 15.61
C PRO A 213 -8.22 2.28 15.24
N SER A 214 -7.18 2.12 16.07
CA SER A 214 -5.82 2.54 15.72
C SER A 214 -5.27 1.81 14.50
N ASN A 215 -5.81 0.63 14.20
CA ASN A 215 -5.38 -0.24 13.12
C ASN A 215 -6.22 -0.05 11.84
N ALA A 216 -7.32 0.69 11.92
CA ALA A 216 -8.25 0.93 10.82
C ALA A 216 -7.89 2.22 10.07
N PHE A 217 -8.28 2.32 8.81
CA PHE A 217 -8.15 3.56 8.05
C PHE A 217 -8.96 4.70 8.66
N TYR A 218 -8.43 5.92 8.53
CA TYR A 218 -9.10 7.16 8.86
C TYR A 218 -9.92 7.65 7.67
N TYR A 219 -11.02 8.34 7.94
CA TYR A 219 -11.77 9.03 6.88
C TYR A 219 -10.92 10.16 6.29
N ARG A 220 -10.96 10.31 4.97
CA ARG A 220 -10.11 11.24 4.23
C ARG A 220 -10.34 12.70 4.65
N MET A 221 -11.60 13.09 4.84
CA MET A 221 -12.00 14.47 5.10
C MET A 221 -12.46 14.59 6.54
N VAL A 222 -11.69 15.31 7.35
CA VAL A 222 -11.90 15.46 8.79
C VAL A 222 -12.78 16.67 9.07
N PRO A 223 -13.98 16.50 9.66
CA PRO A 223 -14.78 17.64 10.05
C PRO A 223 -14.22 18.34 11.28
N GLY A 224 -14.45 19.65 11.33
CA GLY A 224 -14.36 20.39 12.59
C GLY A 224 -15.38 19.93 13.62
N ALA A 225 -16.57 19.47 13.22
CA ALA A 225 -17.61 18.94 14.09
C ALA A 225 -18.63 18.11 13.27
N TRP A 226 -19.34 17.18 13.92
CA TRP A 226 -20.42 16.39 13.30
C TRP A 226 -21.48 17.26 12.60
N PHE A 227 -21.91 18.34 13.25
CA PHE A 227 -22.76 19.36 12.63
C PHE A 227 -21.89 20.50 12.10
N ALA A 228 -21.77 20.58 10.79
CA ALA A 228 -21.02 21.61 10.09
C ALA A 228 -21.94 22.76 9.67
N TYR A 229 -21.40 23.99 9.67
CA TYR A 229 -22.14 25.16 9.23
C TYR A 229 -22.07 25.29 7.71
N ASP A 230 -23.22 25.52 7.09
CA ASP A 230 -23.29 26.05 5.74
C ASP A 230 -22.64 27.45 5.72
N PRO A 231 -21.62 27.69 4.87
CA PRO A 231 -20.98 29.00 4.76
C PRO A 231 -21.95 30.13 4.37
N LEU A 232 -23.12 29.83 3.80
CA LEU A 232 -24.13 30.84 3.46
C LEU A 232 -25.01 31.24 4.64
N TYR A 233 -25.04 30.45 5.71
CA TYR A 233 -25.88 30.71 6.87
C TYR A 233 -25.53 32.06 7.54
N GLY A 234 -26.55 32.82 7.96
CA GLY A 234 -26.33 34.12 8.61
C GLY A 234 -25.78 35.23 7.70
N THR A 235 -25.76 35.02 6.38
CA THR A 235 -25.43 36.02 5.36
C THR A 235 -26.67 36.45 4.57
N ASP A 236 -26.53 37.42 3.66
CA ASP A 236 -27.60 37.82 2.74
C ASP A 236 -28.04 36.70 1.79
N TYR A 237 -27.21 35.64 1.66
CA TYR A 237 -27.51 34.44 0.89
C TYR A 237 -28.31 33.40 1.67
N ALA A 238 -28.40 33.50 3.00
CA ALA A 238 -29.05 32.48 3.85
C ALA A 238 -30.51 32.19 3.47
N LYS A 239 -31.19 33.14 2.83
CA LYS A 239 -32.58 33.00 2.34
C LYS A 239 -32.77 31.85 1.32
N ILE A 240 -31.70 31.36 0.71
CA ILE A 240 -31.75 30.23 -0.24
C ILE A 240 -31.66 28.87 0.47
N VAL A 241 -31.36 28.85 1.77
CA VAL A 241 -31.34 27.63 2.57
C VAL A 241 -32.62 27.58 3.40
N ALA A 242 -33.52 26.66 3.07
CA ALA A 242 -34.73 26.37 3.82
C ALA A 242 -34.53 25.16 4.72
N HIS A 243 -35.36 25.04 5.76
CA HIS A 243 -35.16 24.04 6.80
C HIS A 243 -36.46 23.41 7.27
N GLN A 244 -36.39 22.11 7.58
CA GLN A 244 -37.48 21.36 8.22
C GLN A 244 -36.93 20.62 9.46
N PHE A 245 -36.99 21.27 10.62
CA PHE A 245 -36.45 20.73 11.88
C PHE A 245 -37.52 20.40 12.91
N PRO A 246 -37.25 19.41 13.78
CA PRO A 246 -38.07 19.15 14.95
C PRO A 246 -38.02 20.37 15.89
N SER A 247 -39.19 20.84 16.35
CA SER A 247 -39.28 22.03 17.21
C SER A 247 -38.80 21.79 18.64
N ASP A 248 -38.63 20.54 19.04
CA ASP A 248 -38.36 20.09 20.41
C ASP A 248 -36.89 19.76 20.70
N ASN A 249 -35.99 19.81 19.71
CA ASN A 249 -34.58 19.56 19.92
C ASN A 249 -33.70 20.73 19.46
N SER A 250 -33.16 21.46 20.44
CA SER A 250 -32.32 22.64 20.22
C SER A 250 -30.96 22.37 19.57
N ALA A 251 -30.52 21.11 19.42
CA ALA A 251 -29.29 20.79 18.71
C ALA A 251 -29.42 21.01 17.20
N TYR A 252 -30.61 20.82 16.64
CA TYR A 252 -30.89 21.02 15.22
C TYR A 252 -31.35 22.45 14.97
N LYS A 253 -30.57 23.21 14.19
CA LYS A 253 -30.82 24.63 13.92
C LYS A 253 -30.59 24.95 12.44
N PRO A 254 -31.23 26.02 11.94
CA PRO A 254 -30.92 26.61 10.64
C PRO A 254 -29.42 26.77 10.41
N GLY A 255 -28.98 26.39 9.21
CA GLY A 255 -27.60 26.45 8.74
C GLY A 255 -26.68 25.33 9.20
N LEU A 256 -27.17 24.35 9.95
CA LEU A 256 -26.39 23.15 10.31
C LEU A 256 -26.76 21.99 9.41
N ILE A 257 -25.74 21.33 8.85
CA ILE A 257 -25.89 20.05 8.17
C ILE A 257 -24.99 19.00 8.83
N THR A 258 -25.38 17.75 8.73
CA THR A 258 -24.53 16.62 9.11
C THR A 258 -23.37 16.49 8.12
N TRP A 259 -22.18 16.19 8.63
CA TRP A 259 -21.02 15.84 7.82
C TRP A 259 -21.29 14.62 6.92
N GLN A 260 -20.88 14.68 5.65
CA GLN A 260 -21.24 13.66 4.64
C GLN A 260 -20.04 12.92 4.03
N ASP A 261 -18.79 13.32 4.30
CA ASP A 261 -17.62 12.65 3.71
C ASP A 261 -16.99 11.65 4.70
N TRP A 262 -17.28 10.37 4.47
CA TRP A 262 -16.90 9.26 5.36
C TRP A 262 -16.03 8.21 4.63
N LYS A 263 -15.12 8.66 3.75
CA LYS A 263 -14.39 7.77 2.84
C LYS A 263 -12.99 7.42 3.36
N PRO A 264 -12.71 6.17 3.74
CA PRO A 264 -11.40 5.75 4.23
C PRO A 264 -10.43 5.38 3.10
N ILE A 265 -10.06 6.35 2.27
CA ILE A 265 -9.29 6.09 1.05
C ILE A 265 -7.83 5.75 1.36
N THR A 266 -7.31 4.70 0.72
CA THR A 266 -5.97 4.15 0.91
C THR A 266 -4.84 5.16 0.65
N GLY A 267 -4.92 5.96 -0.41
CA GLY A 267 -3.86 6.91 -0.78
C GLY A 267 -3.67 8.00 0.27
N GLU A 268 -4.79 8.56 0.72
CA GLU A 268 -4.89 9.63 1.71
C GLU A 268 -4.43 9.12 3.08
N ASN A 269 -4.73 7.86 3.43
CA ASN A 269 -4.16 7.23 4.61
C ASN A 269 -2.65 7.01 4.48
N ALA A 270 -2.12 6.72 3.29
CA ALA A 270 -0.67 6.62 3.10
C ALA A 270 0.00 7.98 3.32
N TRP A 271 -0.59 9.05 2.79
CA TRP A 271 -0.15 10.42 3.04
C TRP A 271 -0.23 10.81 4.51
N GLY A 272 -1.40 10.58 5.13
CA GLY A 272 -1.72 10.98 6.48
C GLY A 272 -0.90 10.25 7.55
N PHE A 273 -0.48 9.00 7.34
CA PHE A 273 0.19 8.21 8.37
C PHE A 273 1.62 7.80 8.02
N LEU A 274 1.95 7.62 6.75
CA LEU A 274 3.24 7.08 6.32
C LEU A 274 4.15 8.13 5.66
N ILE A 275 3.60 9.20 5.08
CA ILE A 275 4.39 10.23 4.41
C ILE A 275 4.53 11.48 5.29
N GLY A 276 3.44 12.22 5.51
CA GLY A 276 3.47 13.53 6.19
C GLY A 276 4.11 13.50 7.58
N PRO A 277 3.58 12.69 8.52
CA PRO A 277 4.12 12.61 9.88
C PRO A 277 5.55 12.11 9.96
N LEU A 278 5.91 11.09 9.17
CA LEU A 278 7.26 10.51 9.19
C LEU A 278 8.29 11.49 8.61
N GLN A 279 7.97 12.17 7.51
CA GLN A 279 8.82 13.23 6.96
C GLN A 279 9.01 14.38 7.96
N THR A 280 7.93 14.80 8.61
CA THR A 280 7.96 15.88 9.61
C THR A 280 8.85 15.50 10.80
N ALA A 281 8.65 14.30 11.35
CA ALA A 281 9.45 13.79 12.46
C ALA A 281 10.93 13.61 12.05
N TRP A 282 11.20 13.14 10.83
CA TRP A 282 12.55 13.01 10.29
C TRP A 282 13.25 14.37 10.19
N LEU A 283 12.59 15.37 9.60
CA LEU A 283 13.13 16.72 9.45
C LEU A 283 13.43 17.36 10.82
N SER A 284 12.56 17.16 11.80
CA SER A 284 12.78 17.61 13.18
C SER A 284 13.99 16.90 13.82
N ALA A 285 14.08 15.58 13.70
CA ALA A 285 15.20 14.78 14.19
C ALA A 285 16.54 15.23 13.60
N GLN A 286 16.61 15.38 12.26
CA GLN A 286 17.80 15.85 11.56
C GLN A 286 18.22 17.26 11.99
N ASN A 287 17.26 18.18 12.15
CA ASN A 287 17.54 19.53 12.64
C ASN A 287 18.10 19.53 14.07
N ASN A 288 17.78 18.51 14.86
CA ASN A 288 18.32 18.28 16.20
C ASN A 288 19.61 17.44 16.20
N GLY A 289 20.19 17.14 15.03
CA GLY A 289 21.41 16.35 14.89
C GLY A 289 21.25 14.85 15.14
N GLN A 290 20.02 14.34 15.13
CA GLN A 290 19.72 12.92 15.25
C GLN A 290 19.77 12.24 13.88
N GLN A 291 20.08 10.94 13.87
CA GLN A 291 20.14 10.11 12.65
C GLN A 291 18.94 9.16 12.50
N TYR A 292 18.00 9.20 13.44
CA TYR A 292 16.86 8.31 13.53
C TYR A 292 15.68 9.03 14.18
N ILE A 293 14.49 8.43 14.09
CA ILE A 293 13.29 8.85 14.83
C ILE A 293 12.99 7.79 15.87
N ASP A 294 12.88 8.19 17.14
CA ASP A 294 12.60 7.28 18.24
C ASP A 294 11.37 6.40 17.95
N PHE A 295 11.51 5.09 18.21
CA PHE A 295 10.45 4.11 17.98
C PHE A 295 9.13 4.48 18.66
N HIS A 296 9.17 5.09 19.85
CA HIS A 296 7.98 5.49 20.61
C HIS A 296 7.44 6.86 20.20
N SER A 297 8.01 7.52 19.20
CA SER A 297 7.43 8.75 18.64
C SER A 297 6.02 8.48 18.10
N LEU A 298 5.15 9.49 18.23
CA LEU A 298 3.76 9.37 17.81
C LEU A 298 3.62 9.05 16.31
N ALA A 299 4.49 9.62 15.48
CA ALA A 299 4.50 9.39 14.05
C ALA A 299 4.81 7.91 13.71
N VAL A 300 5.84 7.33 14.36
CA VAL A 300 6.21 5.92 14.14
C VAL A 300 5.12 4.98 14.66
N GLN A 301 4.57 5.23 15.84
CA GLN A 301 3.52 4.38 16.40
C GLN A 301 2.23 4.43 15.57
N ASN A 302 1.82 5.61 15.08
CA ASN A 302 0.71 5.75 14.15
C ASN A 302 0.95 4.95 12.86
N ALA A 303 2.16 5.04 12.29
CA ALA A 303 2.53 4.36 11.06
C ALA A 303 2.57 2.82 11.20
N ILE A 304 3.05 2.30 12.33
CA ILE A 304 3.06 0.85 12.61
C ILE A 304 1.63 0.33 12.80
N ASN A 305 0.79 1.05 13.54
CA ASN A 305 -0.58 0.62 13.80
C ASN A 305 -1.40 0.54 12.50
N ILE A 306 -1.30 1.55 11.63
CA ILE A 306 -2.05 1.60 10.37
C ILE A 306 -1.56 0.55 9.35
N LEU A 307 -0.33 0.04 9.50
CA LEU A 307 0.24 -0.99 8.62
C LEU A 307 -0.66 -2.22 8.54
N TYR A 308 -1.36 -2.52 9.64
CA TYR A 308 -2.34 -3.59 9.72
C TYR A 308 -3.45 -3.42 8.67
N ALA A 309 -4.06 -2.24 8.53
CA ALA A 309 -5.07 -2.00 7.50
C ALA A 309 -4.50 -2.17 6.08
N PHE A 310 -3.34 -1.58 5.77
CA PHE A 310 -2.72 -1.71 4.44
C PHE A 310 -2.50 -3.17 4.03
N ARG A 311 -1.96 -3.97 4.95
CA ARG A 311 -1.74 -5.41 4.73
C ARG A 311 -3.05 -6.15 4.48
N HIS A 312 -4.11 -5.85 5.22
CA HIS A 312 -5.41 -6.49 5.03
C HIS A 312 -6.14 -6.00 3.77
N MET A 313 -5.73 -4.87 3.20
CA MET A 313 -6.24 -4.34 1.93
C MET A 313 -5.45 -4.85 0.71
N GLN A 314 -4.39 -5.62 0.92
CA GLN A 314 -3.54 -6.15 -0.14
C GLN A 314 -4.25 -7.26 -0.92
N SER A 315 -4.31 -7.13 -2.24
CA SER A 315 -4.86 -8.10 -3.19
C SER A 315 -3.85 -9.17 -3.59
N GLN A 316 -4.33 -10.23 -4.24
CA GLN A 316 -3.47 -11.33 -4.70
C GLN A 316 -2.48 -10.87 -5.77
N ILE A 317 -2.89 -9.97 -6.66
CA ILE A 317 -2.04 -9.45 -7.75
C ILE A 317 -1.04 -8.37 -7.27
N GLY A 318 -1.07 -8.01 -5.98
CA GLY A 318 -0.12 -7.06 -5.39
C GLY A 318 -0.61 -5.61 -5.33
N ALA A 319 -1.83 -5.31 -5.79
CA ALA A 319 -2.45 -4.01 -5.57
C ALA A 319 -3.02 -3.91 -4.15
N VAL A 320 -3.10 -2.72 -3.59
CA VAL A 320 -3.91 -2.39 -2.41
C VAL A 320 -5.21 -1.78 -2.88
N TYR A 321 -6.34 -2.29 -2.39
CA TYR A 321 -7.66 -1.80 -2.77
C TYR A 321 -7.85 -0.32 -2.41
N TYR A 322 -8.69 0.38 -3.17
CA TYR A 322 -8.91 1.83 -3.08
C TYR A 322 -9.42 2.28 -1.70
N GLU A 323 -10.36 1.53 -1.12
CA GLU A 323 -10.87 1.71 0.24
C GLU A 323 -11.55 0.41 0.71
N PRO A 324 -11.70 0.15 2.04
CA PRO A 324 -12.45 -1.00 2.54
C PRO A 324 -13.90 -0.98 2.03
N ALA A 325 -14.48 -2.16 1.83
CA ALA A 325 -15.88 -2.28 1.45
C ALA A 325 -16.77 -1.57 2.48
N GLY A 326 -17.90 -1.00 2.03
CA GLY A 326 -18.83 -0.26 2.89
C GLY A 326 -18.71 1.27 2.77
N GLY A 327 -17.74 1.76 1.99
CA GLY A 327 -17.69 3.16 1.56
C GLY A 327 -18.66 3.49 0.43
N GLU A 328 -18.90 4.79 0.24
CA GLU A 328 -19.77 5.36 -0.80
C GLU A 328 -18.97 6.33 -1.67
N ASP A 329 -19.31 6.41 -2.96
CA ASP A 329 -18.72 7.33 -3.93
C ASP A 329 -19.24 8.76 -3.73
N ASN A 330 -18.86 9.70 -4.61
CA ASN A 330 -19.27 11.11 -4.46
C ASN A 330 -20.77 11.33 -4.75
N GLY A 331 -21.46 10.36 -5.36
CA GLY A 331 -22.90 10.36 -5.59
C GLY A 331 -23.69 9.51 -4.57
N GLY A 332 -23.03 8.94 -3.55
CA GLY A 332 -23.65 8.08 -2.54
C GLY A 332 -23.87 6.63 -2.97
N ALA A 333 -23.30 6.19 -4.10
CA ALA A 333 -23.37 4.79 -4.52
C ALA A 333 -22.25 3.98 -3.83
N PRO A 334 -22.49 2.71 -3.47
CA PRO A 334 -21.44 1.88 -2.87
C PRO A 334 -20.23 1.73 -3.79
N VAL A 335 -19.02 1.92 -3.24
CA VAL A 335 -17.79 1.68 -3.98
C VAL A 335 -17.52 0.18 -4.06
N SER A 336 -17.09 -0.29 -5.24
CA SER A 336 -16.69 -1.68 -5.41
C SER A 336 -15.53 -2.03 -4.49
N PRO A 337 -15.61 -3.13 -3.69
CA PRO A 337 -14.53 -3.53 -2.79
C PRO A 337 -13.27 -4.03 -3.54
N TYR A 338 -13.38 -4.24 -4.85
CA TYR A 338 -12.30 -4.67 -5.73
C TYR A 338 -11.64 -3.50 -6.47
N ASN A 339 -12.14 -2.28 -6.27
CA ASN A 339 -11.61 -1.09 -6.92
C ASN A 339 -10.16 -0.82 -6.46
N VAL A 340 -9.33 -0.35 -7.39
CA VAL A 340 -7.92 0.00 -7.17
C VAL A 340 -7.65 1.32 -7.87
N SER A 341 -7.01 2.25 -7.16
CA SER A 341 -6.38 3.44 -7.76
C SER A 341 -4.87 3.22 -7.84
N VAL A 342 -4.27 3.44 -9.02
CA VAL A 342 -2.82 3.27 -9.20
C VAL A 342 -2.04 4.39 -8.48
N GLU A 343 -2.58 5.60 -8.42
CA GLU A 343 -2.04 6.71 -7.63
C GLU A 343 -2.00 6.39 -6.13
N ASN A 344 -3.08 5.80 -5.59
CA ASN A 344 -3.14 5.40 -4.18
C ASN A 344 -2.08 4.35 -3.87
N ASN A 345 -1.84 3.43 -4.81
CA ASN A 345 -0.79 2.43 -4.72
C ASN A 345 0.61 3.05 -4.81
N ALA A 346 0.79 4.13 -5.58
CA ALA A 346 2.06 4.85 -5.64
C ALA A 346 2.33 5.57 -4.30
N SER A 347 1.33 6.24 -3.75
CA SER A 347 1.40 6.87 -2.42
C SER A 347 1.68 5.83 -1.33
N THR A 348 1.03 4.67 -1.39
CA THR A 348 1.27 3.55 -0.47
C THR A 348 2.71 3.04 -0.58
N LEU A 349 3.21 2.79 -1.80
CA LEU A 349 4.58 2.35 -2.03
C LEU A 349 5.60 3.36 -1.47
N ALA A 350 5.37 4.66 -1.66
CA ALA A 350 6.22 5.71 -1.10
C ALA A 350 6.22 5.69 0.43
N GLY A 351 5.03 5.66 1.03
CA GLY A 351 4.86 5.63 2.49
C GLY A 351 5.51 4.40 3.14
N LEU A 352 5.33 3.22 2.55
CA LEU A 352 5.94 1.97 3.04
C LEU A 352 7.47 2.04 3.02
N LYS A 353 8.07 2.63 1.97
CA LYS A 353 9.52 2.82 1.91
C LYS A 353 10.02 3.82 2.94
N ILE A 354 9.31 4.92 3.12
CA ILE A 354 9.64 5.93 4.12
C ILE A 354 9.63 5.29 5.51
N LEU A 355 8.57 4.54 5.85
CA LEU A 355 8.50 3.81 7.11
C LEU A 355 9.64 2.79 7.25
N LYS A 356 9.91 1.98 6.22
CA LYS A 356 11.04 1.04 6.25
C LYS A 356 12.37 1.74 6.50
N SER A 357 12.63 2.86 5.83
CA SER A 357 13.86 3.63 6.04
C SER A 357 13.97 4.18 7.46
N VAL A 358 12.88 4.72 8.02
CA VAL A 358 12.84 5.19 9.42
C VAL A 358 13.15 4.06 10.39
N LEU A 359 12.53 2.90 10.21
CA LEU A 359 12.70 1.71 11.04
C LEU A 359 14.11 1.12 10.96
N VAL A 360 14.70 1.08 9.77
CA VAL A 360 16.09 0.65 9.56
C VAL A 360 17.05 1.62 10.25
N SER A 361 16.87 2.94 10.09
CA SER A 361 17.70 3.94 10.76
C SER A 361 17.63 3.84 12.29
N GLU A 362 16.45 3.55 12.86
CA GLU A 362 16.32 3.27 14.30
C GLU A 362 17.16 2.06 14.72
N LEU A 363 17.06 0.93 14.01
CA LEU A 363 17.86 -0.27 14.31
C LEU A 363 19.37 -0.03 14.18
N GLU A 364 19.79 0.79 13.23
CA GLU A 364 21.22 1.08 12.97
C GLU A 364 21.82 2.05 13.98
N HIS A 365 21.05 3.00 14.50
CA HIS A 365 21.57 4.15 15.25
C HIS A 365 21.12 4.24 16.71
N GLN A 366 20.01 3.59 17.10
CA GLN A 366 19.55 3.57 18.48
C GLN A 366 20.26 2.46 19.28
N ALA A 367 21.27 2.85 20.05
CA ALA A 367 22.10 1.90 20.82
C ALA A 367 21.35 1.17 21.97
N ASN A 368 20.24 1.74 22.47
CA ASN A 368 19.52 1.24 23.64
C ASN A 368 18.13 0.69 23.33
N LEU A 369 17.89 0.23 22.10
CA LEU A 369 16.61 -0.36 21.73
C LEU A 369 16.38 -1.66 22.51
N SER A 370 15.21 -1.82 23.13
CA SER A 370 14.86 -3.08 23.80
C SER A 370 14.75 -4.22 22.78
N GLU A 371 14.95 -5.46 23.23
CA GLU A 371 14.79 -6.65 22.38
C GLU A 371 13.36 -6.77 21.83
N GLU A 372 12.36 -6.41 22.63
CA GLU A 372 10.96 -6.33 22.23
C GLU A 372 10.76 -5.33 21.09
N ASN A 373 11.21 -4.08 21.26
CA ASN A 373 11.11 -3.06 20.22
C ASN A 373 11.87 -3.48 18.96
N SER A 374 13.08 -4.03 19.08
CA SER A 374 13.84 -4.52 17.93
C SER A 374 13.09 -5.60 17.16
N THR A 375 12.42 -6.50 17.88
CA THR A 375 11.59 -7.56 17.28
C THR A 375 10.38 -6.98 16.58
N SER A 376 9.67 -6.04 17.20
CA SER A 376 8.54 -5.34 16.58
C SER A 376 8.95 -4.59 15.32
N ILE A 377 10.09 -3.90 15.34
CA ILE A 377 10.64 -3.20 14.17
C ILE A 377 10.94 -4.19 13.04
N LYS A 378 11.64 -5.29 13.34
CA LYS A 378 11.98 -6.31 12.34
C LYS A 378 10.73 -6.95 11.73
N GLN A 379 9.69 -7.19 12.53
CA GLN A 379 8.42 -7.70 12.04
C GLN A 379 7.73 -6.70 11.11
N ALA A 380 7.68 -5.42 11.50
CA ALA A 380 7.10 -4.37 10.64
C ALA A 380 7.87 -4.25 9.31
N ILE A 381 9.21 -4.35 9.32
CA ILE A 381 10.02 -4.39 8.11
C ILE A 381 9.67 -5.61 7.24
N LYS A 382 9.49 -6.80 7.84
CA LYS A 382 9.06 -8.02 7.11
C LYS A 382 7.70 -7.81 6.43
N ASP A 383 6.72 -7.25 7.15
CA ASP A 383 5.39 -6.98 6.62
C ASP A 383 5.44 -5.97 5.46
N ILE A 384 6.26 -4.92 5.58
CA ILE A 384 6.52 -3.96 4.50
C ILE A 384 7.12 -4.66 3.28
N ASP A 385 8.11 -5.53 3.47
CA ASP A 385 8.76 -6.22 2.37
C ASP A 385 7.81 -7.17 1.63
N ILE A 386 6.91 -7.86 2.33
CA ILE A 386 5.87 -8.68 1.70
C ILE A 386 4.94 -7.81 0.84
N MET A 387 4.50 -6.65 1.33
CA MET A 387 3.63 -5.76 0.55
C MET A 387 4.33 -5.16 -0.68
N ILE A 388 5.63 -4.84 -0.58
CA ILE A 388 6.38 -4.27 -1.70
C ILE A 388 6.76 -5.34 -2.74
N TYR A 389 7.30 -6.47 -2.29
CA TYR A 389 7.97 -7.46 -3.14
C TYR A 389 7.17 -8.75 -3.37
N GLY A 390 6.12 -8.97 -2.58
CA GLY A 390 5.33 -10.19 -2.60
C GLY A 390 5.83 -11.25 -1.62
N GLY A 391 5.00 -12.25 -1.38
CA GLY A 391 5.30 -13.36 -0.48
C GLY A 391 4.05 -13.93 0.20
N PRO A 392 4.23 -14.94 1.08
CA PRO A 392 3.19 -15.40 1.97
C PRO A 392 2.71 -14.24 2.84
N MET A 393 1.41 -14.06 2.93
CA MET A 393 0.84 -13.07 3.83
C MET A 393 0.89 -13.63 5.27
N PRO A 394 1.06 -12.77 6.29
CA PRO A 394 1.00 -13.19 7.70
C PRO A 394 -0.25 -14.01 8.01
N SER A 395 -0.16 -14.97 8.93
CA SER A 395 -1.25 -15.91 9.24
C SER A 395 -2.49 -15.26 9.84
N ASP A 396 -2.35 -14.06 10.41
CA ASP A 396 -3.44 -13.21 10.88
C ASP A 396 -4.08 -12.39 9.75
N SER A 397 -3.50 -12.40 8.54
CA SER A 397 -4.18 -11.94 7.34
C SER A 397 -5.24 -12.98 6.97
N HIS A 398 -6.47 -12.70 7.38
CA HIS A 398 -7.65 -13.46 6.97
C HIS A 398 -8.08 -13.11 5.52
N ALA A 399 -7.14 -12.67 4.68
CA ALA A 399 -7.40 -12.45 3.28
C ALA A 399 -7.83 -13.79 2.64
N PRO A 400 -8.70 -13.79 1.61
CA PRO A 400 -9.08 -15.01 0.90
C PRO A 400 -7.89 -15.72 0.21
N TYR A 401 -6.71 -15.10 0.20
CA TYR A 401 -5.49 -15.61 -0.42
C TYR A 401 -4.36 -15.66 0.60
N GLN A 402 -3.55 -16.73 0.54
CA GLN A 402 -2.41 -16.94 1.45
C GLN A 402 -1.13 -16.19 1.01
N SER A 403 -1.14 -15.51 -0.13
CA SER A 403 0.02 -14.79 -0.66
C SER A 403 -0.38 -13.60 -1.54
N THR A 404 0.54 -12.66 -1.71
CA THR A 404 0.43 -11.52 -2.62
C THR A 404 1.65 -11.47 -3.56
N ALA A 405 1.44 -10.95 -4.78
CA ALA A 405 2.54 -10.70 -5.71
C ALA A 405 3.35 -9.42 -5.38
N GLY A 406 2.82 -8.56 -4.51
CA GLY A 406 3.45 -7.30 -4.10
C GLY A 406 3.29 -6.13 -5.09
N LEU A 407 3.42 -4.91 -4.58
CA LEU A 407 3.20 -3.66 -5.30
C LEU A 407 4.09 -3.53 -6.56
N LEU A 408 5.36 -3.92 -6.49
CA LEU A 408 6.25 -3.82 -7.66
C LEU A 408 5.82 -4.74 -8.80
N SER A 409 5.31 -5.93 -8.47
CA SER A 409 4.74 -6.84 -9.47
C SER A 409 3.48 -6.21 -10.10
N PHE A 410 2.60 -5.64 -9.28
CA PHE A 410 1.40 -4.96 -9.76
C PHE A 410 1.73 -3.81 -10.73
N PHE A 411 2.66 -2.92 -10.38
CA PHE A 411 3.08 -1.82 -11.24
C PHE A 411 3.62 -2.31 -12.58
N LYS A 412 4.45 -3.35 -12.55
CA LYS A 412 5.07 -3.91 -13.75
C LYS A 412 4.08 -4.63 -14.66
N ASN A 413 3.23 -5.46 -14.08
CA ASN A 413 2.49 -6.48 -14.83
C ASN A 413 1.01 -6.11 -15.07
N ASN A 414 0.45 -5.18 -14.30
CA ASN A 414 -0.98 -4.88 -14.31
C ASN A 414 -1.27 -3.39 -14.49
N ALA A 415 -0.58 -2.50 -13.77
CA ALA A 415 -0.86 -1.07 -13.81
C ALA A 415 -0.36 -0.39 -15.10
N TYR A 416 0.66 -0.95 -15.76
CA TYR A 416 1.26 -0.36 -16.96
C TYR A 416 0.43 -0.64 -18.21
N ASP A 417 0.01 0.43 -18.87
CA ASP A 417 -0.56 0.43 -20.20
C ASP A 417 0.58 0.44 -21.23
N ALA A 418 0.97 -0.76 -21.69
CA ALA A 418 2.02 -0.91 -22.68
C ALA A 418 1.68 -0.34 -24.06
N GLU A 419 0.39 -0.14 -24.38
CA GLU A 419 -0.05 0.43 -25.66
C GLU A 419 0.16 1.94 -25.66
N ASN A 420 -0.23 2.62 -24.59
CA ASN A 420 -0.09 4.07 -24.47
C ASN A 420 1.21 4.51 -23.79
N GLY A 421 1.99 3.57 -23.24
CA GLY A 421 3.23 3.85 -22.54
C GLY A 421 3.05 4.75 -21.33
N ILE A 422 2.00 4.49 -20.53
CA ILE A 422 1.62 5.21 -19.30
C ILE A 422 1.07 4.21 -18.28
N PHE A 423 0.78 4.66 -17.07
CA PHE A 423 -0.01 3.88 -16.10
C PHE A 423 -1.51 4.15 -16.26
N TYR A 424 -2.33 3.10 -16.14
CA TYR A 424 -3.78 3.21 -16.03
C TYR A 424 -4.15 3.97 -14.76
N GLN A 425 -5.28 4.68 -14.77
CA GLN A 425 -5.74 5.41 -13.59
C GLN A 425 -6.06 4.47 -12.42
N GLY A 426 -6.62 3.30 -12.74
CA GLY A 426 -7.16 2.37 -11.77
C GLY A 426 -7.75 1.15 -12.46
N GLY A 427 -8.59 0.42 -11.74
CA GLY A 427 -9.28 -0.75 -12.25
C GLY A 427 -9.86 -1.62 -11.16
N SER A 428 -10.34 -2.80 -11.55
CA SER A 428 -10.82 -3.83 -10.63
C SER A 428 -9.82 -4.96 -10.51
N ALA A 429 -9.41 -5.29 -9.29
CA ALA A 429 -8.50 -6.38 -8.97
C ALA A 429 -9.24 -7.52 -8.26
N ASN A 430 -9.01 -8.76 -8.71
CA ASN A 430 -9.52 -9.96 -8.07
C ASN A 430 -11.05 -10.01 -7.86
N ASP A 431 -11.81 -9.30 -8.70
CA ASP A 431 -13.28 -9.38 -8.67
C ASP A 431 -13.73 -10.80 -9.06
N PRO A 432 -14.44 -11.53 -8.18
CA PRO A 432 -14.87 -12.90 -8.44
C PRO A 432 -15.88 -13.00 -9.60
N ASN A 433 -16.48 -11.89 -10.03
CA ASN A 433 -17.41 -11.84 -11.15
C ASN A 433 -16.72 -11.46 -12.48
N ALA A 434 -15.44 -11.07 -12.44
CA ALA A 434 -14.69 -10.72 -13.64
C ALA A 434 -13.98 -11.95 -14.23
N GLU A 435 -13.89 -12.02 -15.57
CA GLU A 435 -13.15 -13.08 -16.26
C GLU A 435 -11.63 -12.99 -16.04
N LYS A 436 -11.14 -11.78 -15.75
CA LYS A 436 -9.71 -11.48 -15.55
C LYS A 436 -9.47 -11.04 -14.13
N THR A 437 -8.30 -11.41 -13.59
CA THR A 437 -7.84 -10.97 -12.26
C THR A 437 -7.55 -9.48 -12.18
N TRP A 438 -7.38 -8.81 -13.33
CA TRP A 438 -7.23 -7.37 -13.45
C TRP A 438 -8.05 -6.85 -14.64
N LEU A 439 -8.90 -5.87 -14.38
CA LEU A 439 -9.66 -5.12 -15.38
C LEU A 439 -9.34 -3.63 -15.24
N PRO A 440 -8.46 -3.06 -16.08
CA PRO A 440 -8.07 -1.66 -15.97
C PRO A 440 -9.20 -0.71 -16.38
N THR A 441 -9.25 0.45 -15.74
CA THR A 441 -9.98 1.62 -16.19
C THR A 441 -9.12 2.33 -17.22
N VAL A 442 -9.53 2.25 -18.49
CA VAL A 442 -8.77 2.82 -19.63
C VAL A 442 -8.94 4.34 -19.72
N GLU A 443 -10.14 4.84 -19.43
CA GLU A 443 -10.45 6.27 -19.43
C GLU A 443 -11.41 6.62 -18.28
N PRO A 444 -11.37 7.84 -17.74
CA PRO A 444 -10.35 8.89 -17.99
C PRO A 444 -8.93 8.50 -17.58
N LYS A 445 -7.92 9.05 -18.26
CA LYS A 445 -6.52 9.03 -17.82
C LYS A 445 -6.29 10.09 -16.75
N ALA A 446 -5.38 9.82 -15.83
CA ALA A 446 -5.03 10.74 -14.75
C ALA A 446 -3.54 11.10 -14.78
N VAL A 447 -3.25 12.40 -14.73
CA VAL A 447 -1.88 12.94 -14.79
C VAL A 447 -1.07 12.62 -13.52
N ASP A 448 -1.67 12.71 -12.34
CA ASP A 448 -1.05 12.42 -11.04
C ASP A 448 -0.59 10.97 -10.90
N VAL A 449 -1.40 10.00 -11.32
CA VAL A 449 -1.05 8.57 -11.38
C VAL A 449 0.30 8.36 -12.04
N ASN A 450 0.56 9.08 -13.12
CA ASN A 450 1.79 8.99 -13.87
C ASN A 450 2.91 9.83 -13.24
N THR A 451 2.66 11.09 -12.89
CA THR A 451 3.72 11.96 -12.33
C THR A 451 4.19 11.47 -10.95
N TRP A 452 3.28 10.99 -10.11
CA TRP A 452 3.61 10.37 -8.81
C TRP A 452 4.20 8.99 -9.01
N GLY A 453 3.60 8.14 -9.87
CA GLY A 453 4.13 6.82 -10.20
C GLY A 453 5.60 6.88 -10.67
N ILE A 454 5.91 7.81 -11.58
CA ILE A 454 7.29 8.07 -12.05
C ILE A 454 8.19 8.50 -10.90
N THR A 455 7.73 9.40 -10.03
CA THR A 455 8.56 9.90 -8.91
C THR A 455 8.84 8.82 -7.87
N VAL A 456 7.83 8.00 -7.54
CA VAL A 456 7.90 6.97 -6.49
C VAL A 456 8.76 5.78 -6.93
N LEU A 457 8.55 5.31 -8.16
CA LEU A 457 9.32 4.20 -8.74
C LEU A 457 10.73 4.67 -9.11
N GLY A 458 10.85 5.89 -9.62
CA GLY A 458 12.09 6.45 -10.13
C GLY A 458 12.46 5.91 -11.52
N GLN A 459 13.29 6.67 -12.21
CA GLN A 459 13.83 6.34 -13.53
C GLN A 459 14.51 4.97 -13.58
N PRO A 460 15.39 4.57 -12.64
CA PRO A 460 16.09 3.28 -12.76
C PRO A 460 15.13 2.09 -12.77
N THR A 461 14.13 2.09 -11.90
CA THR A 461 13.17 0.99 -11.79
C THR A 461 12.23 0.95 -12.99
N ILE A 462 11.71 2.10 -13.43
CA ILE A 462 10.86 2.15 -14.63
C ILE A 462 11.63 1.73 -15.87
N ASP A 463 12.85 2.24 -16.06
CA ASP A 463 13.64 1.92 -17.24
C ASP A 463 14.13 0.46 -17.23
N GLU A 464 14.34 -0.14 -16.06
CA GLU A 464 14.57 -1.59 -15.94
C GLU A 464 13.32 -2.40 -16.29
N MET A 465 12.14 -1.95 -15.84
CA MET A 465 10.87 -2.65 -16.09
C MET A 465 10.46 -2.61 -17.56
N PHE A 466 10.63 -1.46 -18.23
CA PHE A 466 10.00 -1.19 -19.52
C PHE A 466 10.95 -0.73 -20.64
N SER A 467 12.27 -0.76 -20.39
CA SER A 467 13.39 -0.33 -21.26
C SER A 467 13.91 1.09 -21.00
N PHE A 468 15.17 1.32 -21.41
CA PHE A 468 15.87 2.59 -21.23
C PHE A 468 15.10 3.76 -21.86
N GLY A 469 14.88 4.82 -21.08
CA GLY A 469 14.11 5.99 -21.49
C GLY A 469 12.60 5.89 -21.25
N ALA A 470 12.08 4.76 -20.75
CA ALA A 470 10.65 4.59 -20.52
C ALA A 470 10.07 5.66 -19.60
N ALA A 471 10.77 6.03 -18.52
CA ALA A 471 10.28 7.07 -17.59
C ALA A 471 10.16 8.44 -18.27
N TYR A 472 11.15 8.79 -19.11
CA TYR A 472 11.09 10.00 -19.92
C TYR A 472 9.93 9.95 -20.93
N GLN A 473 9.73 8.81 -21.62
CA GLN A 473 8.66 8.66 -22.60
C GLN A 473 7.26 8.71 -21.97
N MET A 474 7.07 8.13 -20.78
CA MET A 474 5.82 8.27 -20.03
C MET A 474 5.49 9.74 -19.78
N TRP A 475 6.47 10.55 -19.33
CA TRP A 475 6.25 12.00 -19.20
C TRP A 475 5.91 12.66 -20.53
N GLN A 476 6.61 12.33 -21.62
CA GLN A 476 6.29 12.89 -22.93
C GLN A 476 4.87 12.55 -23.39
N ASN A 477 4.37 11.35 -23.06
CA ASN A 477 3.01 10.93 -23.36
C ASN A 477 1.99 11.71 -22.52
N VAL A 478 2.20 11.79 -21.20
CA VAL A 478 1.34 12.56 -20.29
C VAL A 478 1.27 14.03 -20.69
N LYS A 479 2.42 14.64 -21.02
CA LYS A 479 2.52 16.04 -21.45
C LYS A 479 1.68 16.34 -22.70
N GLN A 480 1.44 15.35 -23.57
CA GLN A 480 0.66 15.56 -24.80
C GLN A 480 -0.84 15.79 -24.52
N TRP A 481 -1.42 15.04 -23.58
CA TRP A 481 -2.86 15.10 -23.29
C TRP A 481 -3.21 15.82 -21.99
N GLY A 482 -2.32 15.82 -20.99
CA GLY A 482 -2.53 16.47 -19.69
C GLY A 482 -1.90 17.87 -19.58
N GLY A 483 -1.01 18.24 -20.51
CA GLY A 483 -0.27 19.50 -20.47
C GLY A 483 -1.14 20.72 -20.79
N TYR A 484 -1.13 21.71 -19.89
CA TYR A 484 -1.74 23.02 -20.12
C TYR A 484 -0.71 23.94 -20.81
N TYR A 485 -1.03 24.36 -22.04
CA TYR A 485 -0.16 25.23 -22.83
C TYR A 485 -0.69 26.66 -22.82
N GLY A 486 0.17 27.63 -22.52
CA GLY A 486 -0.17 29.04 -22.58
C GLY A 486 -0.47 29.54 -23.99
N THR A 487 -0.94 30.78 -24.12
CA THR A 487 -1.18 31.42 -25.42
C THR A 487 0.10 31.63 -26.24
N ASP A 488 1.26 31.55 -25.60
CA ASP A 488 2.60 31.52 -26.19
C ASP A 488 3.05 30.11 -26.61
N ASN A 489 2.18 29.11 -26.46
CA ASN A 489 2.40 27.69 -26.73
C ASN A 489 3.52 27.05 -25.89
N GLN A 490 3.86 27.65 -24.75
CA GLN A 490 4.76 27.04 -23.76
C GLN A 490 3.98 26.14 -22.81
N LEU A 491 4.61 25.08 -22.30
CA LEU A 491 4.02 24.25 -21.24
C LEU A 491 4.01 25.04 -19.94
N TRP A 492 2.85 25.54 -19.53
CA TRP A 492 2.72 26.29 -18.29
C TRP A 492 2.47 25.40 -17.07
N GLY A 493 1.87 24.23 -17.29
CA GLY A 493 1.60 23.26 -16.24
C GLY A 493 0.81 22.07 -16.76
N VAL A 494 0.07 21.42 -15.87
CA VAL A 494 -0.81 20.30 -16.20
C VAL A 494 -2.19 20.47 -15.56
N GLY A 495 -3.17 19.79 -16.13
CA GLY A 495 -4.50 19.60 -15.55
C GLY A 495 -4.60 18.28 -14.77
N TYR A 496 -5.81 17.77 -14.68
CA TYR A 496 -6.23 16.53 -14.02
C TYR A 496 -6.27 15.32 -14.98
N SER A 497 -6.73 15.49 -16.22
CA SER A 497 -7.04 14.35 -17.09
C SER A 497 -6.87 14.66 -18.57
N ASP A 498 -7.01 13.62 -19.39
CA ASP A 498 -7.14 13.77 -20.84
C ASP A 498 -8.50 14.36 -21.27
N GLN A 499 -9.46 14.49 -20.35
CA GLN A 499 -10.79 15.08 -20.59
C GLN A 499 -10.85 16.58 -20.29
N ASP A 500 -9.73 17.16 -19.86
CA ASP A 500 -9.63 18.55 -19.44
C ASP A 500 -9.77 19.55 -20.61
N GLY A 501 -9.61 19.07 -21.84
CA GLY A 501 -9.44 19.92 -23.01
C GLY A 501 -8.04 20.55 -23.11
N ASN A 502 -7.07 20.04 -22.35
CA ASN A 502 -5.68 20.45 -22.37
C ASN A 502 -4.98 19.92 -23.62
N SER A 503 -4.30 20.79 -24.37
CA SER A 503 -3.47 20.39 -25.52
C SER A 503 -2.65 21.56 -26.05
N SER A 504 -1.49 21.28 -26.65
CA SER A 504 -0.75 22.28 -27.45
C SER A 504 -1.50 22.70 -28.72
N ALA A 505 -2.48 21.90 -29.18
CA ALA A 505 -3.38 22.28 -30.25
C ALA A 505 -4.44 23.31 -29.82
N HIS A 506 -4.66 23.45 -28.51
CA HIS A 506 -5.68 24.31 -27.90
C HIS A 506 -5.08 25.19 -26.79
N PRO A 507 -4.07 26.03 -27.10
CA PRO A 507 -3.40 26.86 -26.11
C PRO A 507 -4.37 27.82 -25.41
N GLY A 508 -4.20 27.98 -24.10
CA GLY A 508 -5.06 28.77 -23.23
C GLY A 508 -6.41 28.12 -22.90
N GLN A 509 -6.74 26.98 -23.52
CA GLN A 509 -7.96 26.23 -23.26
C GLN A 509 -7.69 25.14 -22.20
N GLY A 510 -8.76 24.65 -21.58
CA GLY A 510 -8.68 23.61 -20.55
C GLY A 510 -8.49 24.15 -19.13
N ILE A 511 -7.76 23.42 -18.29
CA ILE A 511 -7.57 23.71 -16.86
C ILE A 511 -6.12 23.45 -16.42
N MET A 512 -5.63 24.30 -15.54
CA MET A 512 -4.33 24.14 -14.89
C MET A 512 -4.56 23.96 -13.39
N SER A 513 -4.02 22.89 -12.83
CA SER A 513 -4.02 22.60 -11.39
C SER A 513 -2.70 23.05 -10.78
N THR A 514 -2.73 23.81 -9.68
CA THR A 514 -1.49 24.23 -9.00
C THR A 514 -0.76 23.00 -8.45
N GLU A 515 -1.50 22.16 -7.72
CA GLU A 515 -0.96 20.99 -7.05
C GLU A 515 -0.34 20.00 -8.04
N TRP A 516 -1.07 19.65 -9.11
CA TRP A 516 -0.61 18.66 -10.06
C TRP A 516 0.51 19.19 -10.94
N THR A 517 0.50 20.50 -11.25
CA THR A 517 1.65 21.17 -11.87
C THR A 517 2.88 21.10 -10.97
N ALA A 518 2.72 21.35 -9.67
CA ALA A 518 3.84 21.23 -8.73
C ALA A 518 4.34 19.79 -8.59
N GLY A 519 3.43 18.79 -8.63
CA GLY A 519 3.78 17.37 -8.72
C GLY A 519 4.56 17.03 -10.00
N ALA A 520 4.17 17.58 -11.15
CA ALA A 520 4.90 17.43 -12.41
C ALA A 520 6.29 18.09 -12.38
N ILE A 521 6.42 19.27 -11.77
CA ILE A 521 7.72 19.91 -11.50
C ILE A 521 8.58 19.00 -10.61
N ASN A 522 8.02 18.46 -9.53
CA ASN A 522 8.75 17.53 -8.65
C ASN A 522 9.24 16.28 -9.41
N MET A 523 8.39 15.70 -10.27
CA MET A 523 8.73 14.57 -11.12
C MET A 523 9.84 14.91 -12.12
N THR A 524 9.75 16.04 -12.82
CA THR A 524 10.78 16.45 -13.78
C THR A 524 12.14 16.67 -13.09
N ARG A 525 12.16 17.25 -11.89
CA ARG A 525 13.38 17.36 -11.06
C ARG A 525 13.96 16.00 -10.68
N ALA A 526 13.12 15.03 -10.35
CA ALA A 526 13.55 13.65 -10.10
C ALA A 526 14.21 13.06 -11.36
N LEU A 527 13.56 13.14 -12.53
CA LEU A 527 14.12 12.61 -13.77
C LEU A 527 15.41 13.31 -14.19
N ILE A 528 15.48 14.65 -14.07
CA ILE A 528 16.70 15.43 -14.36
C ILE A 528 17.86 14.91 -13.50
N THR A 529 17.63 14.77 -12.20
CA THR A 529 18.65 14.30 -11.24
C THR A 529 19.13 12.89 -11.62
N GLN A 530 18.19 11.99 -11.94
CA GLN A 530 18.46 10.56 -12.13
C GLN A 530 19.11 10.27 -13.49
N TYR A 531 18.61 10.86 -14.59
CA TYR A 531 19.30 10.80 -15.88
C TYR A 531 20.65 11.54 -15.83
N GLY A 532 20.81 12.54 -14.96
CA GLY A 532 22.08 13.21 -14.69
C GLY A 532 23.18 12.25 -14.23
N VAL A 533 22.84 11.24 -13.43
CA VAL A 533 23.79 10.18 -13.02
C VAL A 533 24.26 9.37 -14.23
N ILE A 534 23.35 9.05 -15.15
CA ILE A 534 23.66 8.27 -16.36
C ILE A 534 24.53 9.10 -17.32
N ALA A 535 24.12 10.33 -17.62
CA ALA A 535 24.80 11.22 -18.54
C ALA A 535 26.25 11.51 -18.10
N ASN A 536 26.48 11.64 -16.79
CA ASN A 536 27.79 11.93 -16.21
C ASN A 536 28.59 10.68 -15.79
N SER A 537 28.07 9.48 -16.03
CA SER A 537 28.74 8.24 -15.63
C SER A 537 30.05 8.01 -16.39
N SER A 538 31.05 7.43 -15.70
CA SER A 538 32.38 7.18 -16.26
C SER A 538 32.34 6.25 -17.49
N SER A 539 33.39 6.26 -18.32
CA SER A 539 33.49 5.37 -19.49
C SER A 539 33.45 3.87 -19.17
N THR A 540 33.58 3.49 -17.89
CA THR A 540 33.48 2.11 -17.40
C THR A 540 32.09 1.73 -16.87
N SER A 541 31.11 2.62 -16.97
CA SER A 541 29.73 2.35 -16.57
C SER A 541 29.07 1.28 -17.46
N ILE A 542 28.01 0.64 -16.96
CA ILE A 542 27.18 -0.29 -17.74
C ILE A 542 26.41 0.36 -18.90
N TYR A 543 26.28 1.69 -18.91
CA TYR A 543 25.55 2.43 -19.95
C TYR A 543 26.39 2.66 -21.21
N THR A 544 25.79 2.47 -22.38
CA THR A 544 26.45 2.71 -23.67
C THR A 544 26.64 4.21 -23.94
N PRO A 545 27.58 4.60 -24.82
CA PRO A 545 27.71 6.00 -25.24
C PRO A 545 26.42 6.61 -25.79
N GLU A 546 25.61 5.82 -26.50
CA GLU A 546 24.32 6.23 -27.04
C GLU A 546 23.32 6.54 -25.92
N GLN A 547 23.23 5.67 -24.91
CA GLN A 547 22.36 5.89 -23.75
C GLN A 547 22.76 7.14 -22.97
N LYS A 548 24.07 7.40 -22.80
CA LYS A 548 24.54 8.63 -22.15
C LYS A 548 24.17 9.89 -22.92
N SER A 549 24.31 9.83 -24.25
CA SER A 549 23.90 10.92 -25.15
C SER A 549 22.38 11.17 -25.10
N GLN A 550 21.58 10.09 -25.10
CA GLN A 550 20.13 10.18 -24.92
C GLN A 550 19.75 10.76 -23.57
N ALA A 551 20.36 10.32 -22.47
CA ALA A 551 20.14 10.87 -21.14
C ALA A 551 20.45 12.38 -21.09
N ALA A 552 21.53 12.83 -21.71
CA ALA A 552 21.86 14.25 -21.81
C ALA A 552 20.79 15.06 -22.58
N SER A 553 20.24 14.48 -23.66
CA SER A 553 19.13 15.06 -24.41
C SER A 553 17.84 15.14 -23.57
N TYR A 554 17.52 14.07 -22.84
CA TYR A 554 16.37 14.03 -21.93
C TYR A 554 16.46 15.10 -20.85
N ILE A 555 17.63 15.27 -20.22
CA ILE A 555 17.86 16.33 -19.22
C ILE A 555 17.58 17.71 -19.80
N THR A 556 18.02 17.98 -21.04
CA THR A 556 17.78 19.28 -21.70
C THR A 556 16.29 19.54 -21.90
N SER A 557 15.55 18.55 -22.40
CA SER A 557 14.10 18.61 -22.60
C SER A 557 13.35 18.81 -21.28
N LEU A 558 13.68 17.99 -20.27
CA LEU A 558 13.06 18.06 -18.94
C LEU A 558 13.34 19.38 -18.23
N THR A 559 14.55 19.93 -18.36
CA THR A 559 14.90 21.23 -17.78
C THR A 559 14.07 22.35 -18.40
N SER A 560 13.81 22.30 -19.71
CA SER A 560 12.94 23.26 -20.37
C SER A 560 11.49 23.16 -19.88
N ASP A 561 10.97 21.95 -19.72
CA ASP A 561 9.62 21.72 -19.19
C ASP A 561 9.53 22.24 -17.73
N GLU A 562 10.52 21.91 -16.89
CA GLU A 562 10.59 22.32 -15.47
C GLU A 562 10.60 23.84 -15.31
N GLN A 563 11.52 24.53 -16.00
CA GLN A 563 11.66 25.98 -15.91
C GLN A 563 10.40 26.70 -16.39
N SER A 564 9.78 26.20 -17.47
CA SER A 564 8.54 26.77 -17.99
C SER A 564 7.39 26.62 -17.00
N MET A 565 7.22 25.44 -16.40
CA MET A 565 6.17 25.22 -15.40
C MET A 565 6.42 26.04 -14.12
N VAL A 566 7.66 26.11 -13.62
CA VAL A 566 8.02 26.92 -12.45
C VAL A 566 7.70 28.40 -12.68
N ALA A 567 8.04 28.93 -13.85
CA ALA A 567 7.79 30.33 -14.18
C ALA A 567 6.28 30.64 -14.20
N HIS A 568 5.46 29.74 -14.75
CA HIS A 568 4.03 29.97 -14.93
C HIS A 568 3.15 29.52 -13.75
N LEU A 569 3.67 28.71 -12.83
CA LEU A 569 2.95 28.36 -11.59
C LEU A 569 2.51 29.61 -10.82
N ASN A 570 3.32 30.68 -10.85
CA ASN A 570 3.01 31.97 -10.23
C ASN A 570 1.75 32.64 -10.75
N THR A 571 1.29 32.32 -11.96
CA THR A 571 0.03 32.86 -12.50
C THR A 571 -1.20 32.41 -11.71
N LEU A 572 -1.09 31.31 -10.94
CA LEU A 572 -2.11 30.81 -10.02
C LEU A 572 -1.96 31.37 -8.60
N ARG A 573 -0.93 32.17 -8.33
CA ARG A 573 -0.76 32.85 -7.05
C ARG A 573 -1.79 33.97 -6.92
N THR A 574 -2.44 34.06 -5.77
CA THR A 574 -3.59 34.95 -5.51
C THR A 574 -3.37 36.43 -5.82
N ASP A 575 -2.14 36.94 -5.68
CA ASP A 575 -1.76 38.32 -6.04
C ASP A 575 -1.69 38.57 -7.54
N GLN A 576 -1.47 37.52 -8.35
CA GLN A 576 -1.40 37.55 -9.81
C GLN A 576 -2.71 37.09 -10.47
N TYR A 577 -3.33 36.04 -9.94
CA TYR A 577 -4.52 35.40 -10.50
C TYR A 577 -5.69 36.38 -10.67
N GLY A 578 -5.95 37.19 -9.63
CA GLY A 578 -7.07 38.14 -9.59
C GLY A 578 -6.85 39.45 -10.38
N GLN A 579 -5.69 39.65 -11.01
CA GLN A 579 -5.40 40.88 -11.74
C GLN A 579 -6.04 40.86 -13.14
N SER A 580 -6.56 42.01 -13.58
CA SER A 580 -7.20 42.21 -14.89
C SER A 580 -6.28 42.03 -16.11
N SER A 581 -5.01 41.65 -15.91
CA SER A 581 -4.05 41.29 -16.96
C SER A 581 -3.66 39.81 -16.90
N SER A 582 -4.34 39.00 -16.06
CA SER A 582 -3.98 37.61 -15.85
C SER A 582 -4.26 36.76 -17.08
N SER A 583 -3.51 35.68 -17.19
CA SER A 583 -3.62 34.72 -18.28
C SER A 583 -4.90 33.89 -18.27
N PHE A 584 -5.74 34.06 -17.25
CA PHE A 584 -6.98 33.28 -17.04
C PHE A 584 -8.24 34.16 -17.05
N GLN A 585 -8.16 35.40 -17.55
CA GLN A 585 -9.27 36.37 -17.47
C GLN A 585 -10.63 35.83 -17.95
N ASP A 586 -10.64 35.00 -19.00
CA ASP A 586 -11.87 34.48 -19.58
C ASP A 586 -12.51 33.35 -18.75
N VAL A 587 -11.77 32.76 -17.81
CA VAL A 587 -12.21 31.61 -17.00
C VAL A 587 -12.17 31.86 -15.49
N ALA A 588 -11.49 32.92 -15.06
CA ALA A 588 -11.44 33.33 -13.66
C ALA A 588 -12.77 33.93 -13.20
N PRO A 589 -13.16 33.76 -11.93
CA PRO A 589 -14.35 34.40 -11.39
C PRO A 589 -14.27 35.94 -11.55
N PRO A 590 -15.33 36.60 -12.08
CA PRO A 590 -15.36 38.05 -12.19
C PRO A 590 -15.16 38.72 -10.82
N ASN A 591 -14.31 39.76 -10.77
CA ASN A 591 -13.96 40.47 -9.53
C ASN A 591 -13.37 39.53 -8.45
N TYR A 592 -12.50 38.60 -8.84
CA TYR A 592 -11.91 37.60 -7.95
C TYR A 592 -11.42 38.16 -6.60
N THR A 593 -10.69 39.28 -6.61
CA THR A 593 -10.13 39.89 -5.38
C THR A 593 -11.20 40.40 -4.41
N LYS A 594 -12.44 40.64 -4.87
CA LYS A 594 -13.59 40.94 -4.02
C LYS A 594 -14.18 39.65 -3.42
N LEU A 595 -14.24 38.58 -4.22
CA LEU A 595 -14.78 37.29 -3.79
C LEU A 595 -13.84 36.61 -2.78
N ILE A 596 -12.54 36.71 -3.02
CA ILE A 596 -11.48 36.10 -2.21
C ILE A 596 -10.47 37.19 -1.84
N SER A 597 -10.46 37.59 -0.57
CA SER A 597 -9.58 38.62 -0.04
C SER A 597 -8.71 38.05 1.07
N LEU A 598 -7.41 37.93 0.82
CA LEU A 598 -6.43 37.57 1.84
C LEU A 598 -6.01 38.80 2.66
N GLN A 599 -5.50 38.59 3.87
CA GLN A 599 -4.99 39.69 4.69
C GLN A 599 -3.64 40.19 4.17
N SER A 600 -3.27 41.40 4.56
CA SER A 600 -1.93 41.93 4.25
C SER A 600 -0.84 41.00 4.80
N GLY A 601 0.19 40.72 4.00
CA GLY A 601 1.27 39.80 4.38
C GLY A 601 0.94 38.32 4.21
N GLN A 602 -0.14 37.99 3.48
CA GLN A 602 -0.51 36.63 3.11
C GLN A 602 -0.50 36.44 1.60
N LEU A 603 -0.07 35.27 1.18
CA LEU A 603 -0.19 34.77 -0.19
C LEU A 603 -0.80 33.38 -0.14
N GLY A 604 -1.53 33.03 -1.20
CA GLY A 604 -1.99 31.68 -1.46
C GLY A 604 -1.90 31.35 -2.94
N PHE A 605 -2.10 30.08 -3.28
CA PHE A 605 -2.29 29.61 -4.65
C PHE A 605 -3.67 29.03 -4.80
N VAL A 606 -4.36 29.40 -5.88
CA VAL A 606 -5.66 28.81 -6.19
C VAL A 606 -5.50 27.34 -6.54
N TYR A 607 -6.47 26.51 -6.17
CA TYR A 607 -6.41 25.06 -6.43
C TYR A 607 -6.36 24.76 -7.93
N ALA A 608 -7.16 25.48 -8.71
CA ALA A 608 -7.11 25.43 -10.17
C ALA A 608 -7.41 26.77 -10.83
N SER A 609 -7.09 26.87 -12.13
CA SER A 609 -7.31 28.09 -12.92
C SER A 609 -8.78 28.46 -13.11
N LYS A 610 -9.71 27.51 -12.97
CA LYS A 610 -11.15 27.72 -13.12
C LYS A 610 -11.96 26.67 -12.35
N ARG A 611 -13.28 26.87 -12.25
CA ARG A 611 -14.17 25.83 -11.71
C ARG A 611 -14.34 24.72 -12.76
N TYR A 612 -14.16 23.47 -12.36
CA TYR A 612 -14.22 22.31 -13.25
C TYR A 612 -14.58 21.05 -12.48
N ASP A 613 -15.41 20.20 -13.08
CA ASP A 613 -15.76 18.89 -12.52
C ASP A 613 -14.66 17.90 -12.91
N ILE A 614 -13.83 17.52 -11.94
CA ILE A 614 -12.77 16.55 -12.17
C ILE A 614 -13.44 15.20 -12.40
N PRO A 615 -13.07 14.43 -13.45
CA PRO A 615 -13.77 13.20 -13.79
C PRO A 615 -13.56 12.04 -12.79
N PHE A 616 -12.98 12.34 -11.62
CA PHE A 616 -12.82 11.46 -10.45
C PHE A 616 -13.77 11.85 -9.30
N GLY A 617 -14.69 12.79 -9.53
CA GLY A 617 -15.81 13.13 -8.64
C GLY A 617 -15.55 14.23 -7.62
N TRP A 618 -14.67 15.18 -7.94
CA TRP A 618 -14.44 16.38 -7.11
C TRP A 618 -14.49 17.64 -7.95
N TRP A 619 -15.01 18.73 -7.39
CA TRP A 619 -15.00 20.03 -8.08
C TRP A 619 -13.70 20.77 -7.80
N ALA A 620 -12.89 20.93 -8.85
CA ALA A 620 -11.83 21.92 -8.85
C ALA A 620 -12.46 23.31 -8.73
N ASN A 621 -12.00 24.09 -7.76
CA ASN A 621 -12.45 25.46 -7.54
C ASN A 621 -11.24 26.42 -7.62
N PRO A 622 -11.37 27.63 -8.18
CA PRO A 622 -10.32 28.65 -8.13
C PRO A 622 -10.20 29.30 -6.75
N LEU A 623 -10.22 28.48 -5.69
CA LEU A 623 -10.09 28.88 -4.31
C LEU A 623 -8.66 28.59 -3.82
N PRO A 624 -8.07 29.44 -2.96
CA PRO A 624 -6.81 29.10 -2.35
C PRO A 624 -6.95 27.82 -1.52
N SER A 625 -6.02 26.87 -1.65
CA SER A 625 -6.04 25.63 -0.89
C SER A 625 -4.71 25.34 -0.22
N THR A 626 -4.77 24.56 0.84
CA THR A 626 -3.62 24.14 1.64
C THR A 626 -2.62 23.35 0.81
N THR A 627 -3.07 22.32 0.10
CA THR A 627 -2.17 21.50 -0.75
C THR A 627 -1.52 22.33 -1.87
N SER A 628 -2.28 23.24 -2.50
CA SER A 628 -1.77 24.11 -3.55
C SER A 628 -0.78 25.16 -3.04
N VAL A 629 -0.77 25.46 -1.74
CA VAL A 629 0.25 26.30 -1.12
C VAL A 629 1.45 25.48 -0.63
N ALA A 630 1.20 24.31 -0.05
CA ALA A 630 2.23 23.44 0.51
C ALA A 630 3.21 22.93 -0.56
N TRP A 631 2.71 22.52 -1.72
CA TRP A 631 3.56 22.03 -2.81
C TRP A 631 4.58 23.05 -3.33
N PRO A 632 4.21 24.30 -3.67
CA PRO A 632 5.18 25.35 -3.98
C PRO A 632 6.21 25.61 -2.87
N VAL A 633 5.82 25.50 -1.59
CA VAL A 633 6.76 25.60 -0.46
C VAL A 633 7.76 24.43 -0.47
N MET A 634 7.30 23.20 -0.69
CA MET A 634 8.19 22.03 -0.83
C MET A 634 9.15 22.19 -2.03
N LEU A 635 8.66 22.69 -3.17
CA LEU A 635 9.49 22.95 -4.35
C LEU A 635 10.54 24.04 -4.09
N TYR A 636 10.21 25.10 -3.35
CA TYR A 636 11.18 26.13 -2.96
C TYR A 636 12.36 25.54 -2.19
N TYR A 637 12.09 24.57 -1.32
CA TYR A 637 13.11 23.87 -0.54
C TYR A 637 13.73 22.65 -1.26
N ASN A 638 13.45 22.45 -2.55
CA ASN A 638 13.90 21.28 -3.33
C ASN A 638 13.57 19.95 -2.64
N PHE A 639 12.35 19.85 -2.11
CA PHE A 639 11.92 18.71 -1.32
C PHE A 639 10.97 17.80 -2.10
N ASN A 640 11.38 16.55 -2.30
CA ASN A 640 10.55 15.48 -2.85
C ASN A 640 9.82 14.71 -1.73
N PRO A 641 8.49 14.86 -1.59
CA PRO A 641 7.77 14.24 -0.47
C PRO A 641 7.78 12.71 -0.49
N PHE A 642 8.02 12.09 -1.66
CA PHE A 642 7.96 10.64 -1.83
C PHE A 642 9.24 9.89 -1.43
N THR A 643 10.29 10.60 -1.01
CA THR A 643 11.56 10.02 -0.55
C THR A 643 11.93 10.59 0.80
N LEU A 644 12.23 9.75 1.80
CA LEU A 644 12.58 10.19 3.15
C LEU A 644 13.68 11.28 3.10
N GLY A 645 13.44 12.41 3.73
CA GLY A 645 14.35 13.55 3.75
C GLY A 645 14.36 14.41 2.48
N GLY A 646 13.51 14.12 1.49
CA GLY A 646 13.26 15.04 0.37
C GLY A 646 14.11 14.84 -0.88
N SER A 647 14.90 13.76 -0.98
CA SER A 647 15.85 13.60 -2.09
C SER A 647 15.19 13.33 -3.46
N TYR A 648 15.77 13.88 -4.53
CA TYR A 648 15.46 13.56 -5.92
C TYR A 648 16.25 12.37 -6.48
N THR A 649 17.22 11.84 -5.73
CA THR A 649 17.97 10.64 -6.11
C THR A 649 17.04 9.44 -6.21
N ALA A 650 17.28 8.59 -7.21
CA ALA A 650 16.43 7.43 -7.44
C ALA A 650 16.37 6.51 -6.21
N PRO A 651 15.17 6.10 -5.79
CA PRO A 651 15.06 4.92 -4.96
C PRO A 651 15.36 3.70 -5.83
N HIS A 652 16.45 2.99 -5.54
CA HIS A 652 16.69 1.72 -6.22
C HIS A 652 15.94 0.60 -5.50
N PHE A 653 14.85 0.12 -6.09
CA PHE A 653 14.19 -1.10 -5.65
C PHE A 653 15.03 -2.30 -6.06
N ALA A 654 16.07 -2.59 -5.27
CA ALA A 654 16.71 -3.89 -5.38
C ALA A 654 15.65 -4.95 -5.05
N ALA A 655 15.57 -6.02 -5.85
CA ALA A 655 14.90 -7.22 -5.37
C ALA A 655 15.45 -7.53 -3.97
N PRO A 656 14.61 -7.94 -3.01
CA PRO A 656 15.08 -8.27 -1.68
C PRO A 656 16.26 -9.25 -1.84
N PRO A 657 17.37 -9.05 -1.11
CA PRO A 657 18.49 -9.94 -1.21
C PRO A 657 17.96 -11.36 -1.00
N LEU A 658 18.08 -12.19 -2.02
CA LEU A 658 17.80 -13.61 -1.88
C LEU A 658 18.70 -14.09 -0.73
N PRO A 659 18.19 -14.90 0.22
CA PRO A 659 18.99 -15.36 1.36
C PRO A 659 20.31 -15.93 0.85
N GLU A 660 21.45 -15.43 1.34
CA GLU A 660 22.80 -15.64 0.76
C GLU A 660 23.09 -17.12 0.42
N THR A 661 22.50 -18.02 1.20
CA THR A 661 22.51 -19.46 0.99
C THR A 661 21.10 -20.02 1.12
N LEU A 662 20.69 -20.84 0.15
CA LEU A 662 19.56 -21.74 0.29
C LEU A 662 20.06 -23.04 0.92
N ASN A 663 19.56 -23.40 2.09
CA ASN A 663 19.90 -24.68 2.70
C ASN A 663 19.14 -25.79 1.97
N VAL A 664 19.85 -26.68 1.27
CA VAL A 664 19.22 -27.82 0.60
C VAL A 664 19.52 -29.09 1.38
N GLN A 665 18.47 -29.70 1.92
CA GLN A 665 18.55 -31.02 2.54
C GLN A 665 18.32 -32.09 1.48
N ILE A 666 19.33 -32.88 1.16
CA ILE A 666 19.19 -34.05 0.28
C ILE A 666 18.98 -35.26 1.18
N ASN A 667 17.72 -35.63 1.38
CA ASN A 667 17.36 -36.81 2.13
C ASN A 667 17.65 -38.06 1.30
N ASN A 668 18.89 -38.54 1.36
CA ASN A 668 19.35 -39.71 0.60
C ASN A 668 18.80 -40.99 1.24
N THR A 669 17.79 -41.60 0.61
CA THR A 669 17.33 -42.92 1.01
C THR A 669 18.32 -43.98 0.52
N SER A 670 19.07 -44.51 1.48
CA SER A 670 19.52 -45.92 1.59
C SER A 670 20.89 -46.40 1.10
N ASN A 671 21.88 -45.59 0.69
CA ASN A 671 23.22 -46.17 0.38
C ASN A 671 24.48 -45.32 0.70
N GLY A 672 24.39 -44.24 1.47
CA GLY A 672 25.58 -43.52 1.96
C GLY A 672 26.52 -42.97 0.87
N THR A 673 26.04 -42.85 -0.37
CA THR A 673 26.82 -42.37 -1.50
C THR A 673 26.86 -40.85 -1.47
N ALA A 674 28.05 -40.26 -1.48
CA ALA A 674 28.22 -38.82 -1.57
C ALA A 674 27.64 -38.31 -2.90
N VAL A 675 26.91 -37.19 -2.85
CA VAL A 675 26.28 -36.56 -4.01
C VAL A 675 26.89 -35.17 -4.20
N ASN A 676 27.29 -34.88 -5.44
CA ASN A 676 27.72 -33.56 -5.85
C ASN A 676 26.51 -32.79 -6.39
N VAL A 677 26.29 -31.60 -5.83
CA VAL A 677 25.26 -30.67 -6.26
C VAL A 677 25.89 -29.69 -7.25
N ASN A 678 25.58 -29.83 -8.53
CA ASN A 678 25.94 -28.85 -9.54
C ASN A 678 24.77 -27.86 -9.70
N TYR A 679 25.06 -26.57 -9.76
CA TYR A 679 24.05 -25.53 -9.86
C TYR A 679 24.40 -24.50 -10.93
N THR A 680 23.42 -23.87 -11.57
CA THR A 680 23.66 -22.73 -12.47
C THR A 680 23.18 -21.44 -11.80
N GLN A 681 24.06 -20.45 -11.70
CA GLN A 681 23.74 -19.11 -11.21
C GLN A 681 23.27 -18.18 -12.34
N LEU A 682 22.50 -17.16 -11.98
CA LEU A 682 22.28 -15.98 -12.80
C LEU A 682 23.49 -15.04 -12.69
N ASP A 683 24.09 -14.63 -13.81
CA ASP A 683 25.08 -13.54 -13.81
C ASP A 683 24.36 -12.19 -13.83
N GLY A 684 23.66 -11.82 -12.74
CA GLY A 684 23.12 -10.47 -12.50
C GLY A 684 22.24 -9.81 -13.59
N LYS A 685 22.03 -10.47 -14.73
CA LYS A 685 21.46 -9.96 -16.00
C LYS A 685 20.26 -10.79 -16.45
N LYS A 686 19.72 -11.65 -15.57
CA LYS A 686 18.53 -12.48 -15.80
C LYS A 686 18.64 -13.45 -16.99
N GLU A 687 19.84 -13.77 -17.48
CA GLU A 687 20.11 -14.80 -18.48
C GLU A 687 20.84 -15.99 -17.84
N PRO A 688 20.53 -17.25 -18.20
CA PRO A 688 21.32 -18.40 -17.79
C PRO A 688 22.76 -18.25 -18.28
N ILE A 689 23.76 -18.44 -17.40
CA ILE A 689 25.15 -18.52 -17.85
C ILE A 689 25.27 -19.78 -18.72
N HIS A 690 25.30 -19.61 -20.04
CA HIS A 690 25.66 -20.68 -20.97
C HIS A 690 27.19 -20.88 -20.91
N GLY A 691 27.65 -21.49 -19.83
CA GLY A 691 29.06 -21.75 -19.53
C GLY A 691 29.20 -22.85 -18.49
N SER A 692 30.41 -23.42 -18.38
CA SER A 692 30.76 -24.51 -17.46
C SER A 692 30.17 -24.33 -16.05
N TRP A 693 29.59 -25.41 -15.51
CA TRP A 693 29.08 -25.44 -14.13
C TRP A 693 30.14 -24.95 -13.14
N PRO A 694 29.75 -24.15 -12.11
CA PRO A 694 30.59 -23.88 -10.94
C PRO A 694 31.07 -25.18 -10.30
N ALA A 695 32.12 -25.09 -9.47
CA ALA A 695 32.59 -26.24 -8.71
C ALA A 695 31.42 -26.82 -7.87
N PRO A 696 31.17 -28.15 -7.96
CA PRO A 696 30.05 -28.77 -7.25
C PRO A 696 30.19 -28.58 -5.74
N VAL A 697 29.05 -28.36 -5.06
CA VAL A 697 28.99 -28.44 -3.60
C VAL A 697 28.85 -29.91 -3.22
N THR A 698 29.79 -30.42 -2.42
CA THR A 698 29.67 -31.76 -1.87
C THR A 698 28.77 -31.71 -0.64
N ALA A 699 27.63 -32.40 -0.68
CA ALA A 699 26.78 -32.53 0.49
C ALA A 699 27.53 -33.29 1.60
N ASN A 700 27.37 -32.87 2.85
CA ASN A 700 27.99 -33.52 4.00
C ASN A 700 27.47 -34.96 4.20
N SER A 701 28.01 -35.69 5.19
CA SER A 701 27.59 -37.08 5.49
C SER A 701 26.10 -37.23 5.85
N ASN A 702 25.41 -36.12 6.14
CA ASN A 702 23.98 -36.08 6.44
C ASN A 702 23.14 -35.63 5.23
N GLY A 703 23.76 -35.49 4.05
CA GLY A 703 23.08 -35.05 2.83
C GLY A 703 22.77 -33.55 2.78
N GLN A 704 23.36 -32.73 3.63
CA GLN A 704 23.14 -31.28 3.62
C GLN A 704 24.21 -30.56 2.80
N GLY A 705 23.80 -29.65 1.93
CA GLY A 705 24.71 -28.77 1.20
C GLY A 705 24.11 -27.38 1.05
N ASP A 706 24.91 -26.35 1.31
CA ASP A 706 24.53 -24.97 1.06
C ASP A 706 24.73 -24.65 -0.42
N ILE A 707 23.67 -24.21 -1.10
CA ILE A 707 23.80 -23.68 -2.46
C ILE A 707 23.55 -22.17 -2.47
N PRO A 708 24.20 -21.41 -3.36
CA PRO A 708 23.99 -19.96 -3.42
C PRO A 708 22.55 -19.59 -3.78
N ALA A 709 22.12 -18.44 -3.25
CA ALA A 709 20.79 -17.82 -3.35
C ALA A 709 20.14 -17.67 -4.74
N GLN A 710 20.85 -17.96 -5.83
CA GLN A 710 20.44 -17.65 -7.22
C GLN A 710 20.48 -18.86 -8.14
N THR A 711 20.23 -20.04 -7.57
CA THR A 711 20.30 -21.31 -8.28
C THR A 711 18.99 -21.62 -9.01
N ILE A 712 19.02 -21.63 -10.35
CA ILE A 712 17.82 -21.91 -11.19
C ILE A 712 17.68 -23.40 -11.52
N MET A 713 18.82 -24.10 -11.61
CA MET A 713 18.86 -25.53 -11.89
C MET A 713 19.79 -26.22 -10.93
N VAL A 714 19.32 -27.33 -10.37
CA VAL A 714 20.11 -28.24 -9.54
C VAL A 714 20.25 -29.56 -10.27
N ALA A 715 21.49 -30.00 -10.49
CA ALA A 715 21.83 -31.29 -11.05
C ALA A 715 22.59 -32.11 -10.01
N LEU A 716 22.01 -33.23 -9.60
CA LEU A 716 22.62 -34.18 -8.68
C LEU A 716 23.48 -35.15 -9.49
N THR A 717 24.76 -35.29 -9.13
CA THR A 717 25.69 -36.23 -9.75
C THR A 717 26.31 -37.15 -8.72
N ASN A 718 26.51 -38.40 -9.10
CA ASN A 718 27.16 -39.36 -8.23
C ASN A 718 28.66 -39.06 -8.15
N VAL A 719 29.21 -38.94 -6.94
CA VAL A 719 30.63 -38.60 -6.72
C VAL A 719 31.56 -39.70 -7.24
N SER A 720 31.13 -40.97 -7.24
CA SER A 720 32.02 -42.08 -7.60
C SER A 720 32.28 -42.23 -9.10
N ASP A 721 31.35 -41.80 -9.96
CA ASP A 721 31.41 -42.04 -11.41
C ASP A 721 31.01 -40.83 -12.28
N GLY A 722 30.58 -39.71 -11.68
CA GLY A 722 30.17 -38.50 -12.39
C GLY A 722 28.87 -38.64 -13.17
N SER A 723 28.14 -39.75 -13.03
CA SER A 723 26.86 -39.93 -13.72
C SER A 723 25.80 -39.00 -13.15
N SER A 724 24.95 -38.44 -14.03
CA SER A 724 23.81 -37.62 -13.63
C SER A 724 22.75 -38.51 -12.97
N ILE A 725 22.38 -38.18 -11.73
CA ILE A 725 21.33 -38.87 -10.97
C ILE A 725 19.97 -38.26 -11.36
N CYS A 726 19.85 -36.93 -11.33
CA CYS A 726 18.70 -36.21 -11.89
C CYS A 726 18.98 -34.72 -12.12
N LYS A 727 18.09 -34.07 -12.91
CA LYS A 727 18.04 -32.62 -13.11
C LYS A 727 16.69 -32.09 -12.66
N VAL A 728 16.71 -31.01 -11.90
CA VAL A 728 15.50 -30.31 -11.45
C VAL A 728 15.61 -28.85 -11.91
N SER A 729 14.68 -28.40 -12.75
CA SER A 729 14.43 -26.97 -12.93
C SER A 729 13.59 -26.50 -11.76
N ILE A 730 14.11 -25.57 -10.98
CA ILE A 730 13.33 -24.88 -9.96
C ILE A 730 12.57 -23.78 -10.72
N PRO A 731 11.22 -23.72 -10.66
CA PRO A 731 10.50 -22.62 -11.29
C PRO A 731 10.99 -21.29 -10.71
N TYR A 732 11.01 -20.24 -11.53
CA TYR A 732 11.52 -18.89 -11.23
C TYR A 732 10.90 -18.20 -9.99
N THR A 733 10.03 -18.88 -9.26
CA THR A 733 9.26 -18.37 -8.13
C THR A 733 9.22 -19.44 -7.03
N LEU A 734 10.36 -19.71 -6.40
CA LEU A 734 10.38 -20.39 -5.10
C LEU A 734 10.81 -19.36 -4.05
N TYR A 735 9.84 -18.73 -3.41
CA TYR A 735 10.08 -17.93 -2.20
C TYR A 735 10.25 -18.91 -1.04
N VAL A 736 11.40 -18.90 -0.38
CA VAL A 736 11.64 -19.71 0.82
C VAL A 736 11.58 -18.76 2.02
N ASP A 737 10.57 -18.95 2.86
CA ASP A 737 10.04 -17.99 3.86
C ASP A 737 10.74 -18.05 5.24
N SER A 738 12.04 -18.34 5.30
CA SER A 738 12.77 -18.14 6.56
C SER A 738 14.25 -17.89 6.34
N LEU A 739 14.84 -17.14 7.27
CA LEU A 739 16.29 -17.00 7.44
C LEU A 739 17.00 -18.38 7.62
N ASP A 740 16.24 -19.48 7.75
CA ASP A 740 16.70 -20.86 7.93
C ASP A 740 16.14 -21.84 6.86
N GLY A 741 15.62 -21.36 5.74
CA GLY A 741 14.85 -22.15 4.77
C GLY A 741 15.53 -23.43 4.27
N GLN A 742 14.99 -24.60 4.63
CA GLN A 742 15.42 -25.91 4.13
C GLN A 742 14.54 -26.39 2.97
N VAL A 743 15.13 -26.66 1.81
CA VAL A 743 14.46 -27.33 0.68
C VAL A 743 14.86 -28.81 0.67
N SER A 744 13.91 -29.73 0.82
CA SER A 744 14.20 -31.18 0.81
C SER A 744 13.99 -31.81 -0.58
N ILE A 745 15.07 -32.17 -1.27
CA ILE A 745 14.99 -32.88 -2.56
C ILE A 745 15.12 -34.39 -2.31
N LYS A 746 14.09 -35.18 -2.68
CA LYS A 746 14.12 -36.65 -2.59
C LYS A 746 14.22 -37.26 -3.99
N PRO A 747 15.38 -37.80 -4.39
CA PRO A 747 15.47 -38.55 -5.64
C PRO A 747 14.73 -39.89 -5.50
N GLN A 748 13.64 -40.08 -6.24
CA GLN A 748 13.03 -41.40 -6.41
C GLN A 748 13.50 -42.02 -7.72
N VAL A 749 14.21 -43.14 -7.64
CA VAL A 749 14.51 -43.95 -8.82
C VAL A 749 13.25 -44.75 -9.17
N VAL A 750 12.49 -44.28 -10.16
CA VAL A 750 11.40 -45.07 -10.74
C VAL A 750 12.03 -46.13 -11.66
N PRO A 751 11.87 -47.43 -11.41
CA PRO A 751 12.44 -48.47 -12.26
C PRO A 751 11.90 -48.35 -13.69
N GLY A 752 12.75 -47.96 -14.65
CA GLY A 752 12.41 -47.89 -16.08
C GLY A 752 12.38 -46.49 -16.71
N THR A 753 12.47 -45.41 -15.92
CA THR A 753 12.59 -44.03 -16.45
C THR A 753 13.92 -43.41 -16.00
N LYS A 754 14.80 -43.10 -16.95
CA LYS A 754 15.91 -42.19 -16.67
C LYS A 754 15.33 -40.78 -16.52
N ASP A 755 15.79 -40.03 -15.52
CA ASP A 755 15.61 -38.58 -15.37
C ASP A 755 14.25 -38.06 -14.82
N GLN A 756 13.70 -38.64 -13.76
CA GLN A 756 12.58 -38.01 -13.02
C GLN A 756 12.88 -37.90 -11.51
N CYS A 757 12.80 -36.68 -10.98
CA CYS A 757 12.94 -36.36 -9.55
C CYS A 757 11.64 -35.68 -9.07
N VAL A 758 11.19 -36.01 -7.86
CA VAL A 758 10.06 -35.36 -7.21
C VAL A 758 10.59 -34.33 -6.22
N VAL A 759 10.19 -33.07 -6.37
CA VAL A 759 10.55 -31.99 -5.44
C VAL A 759 9.43 -31.84 -4.42
N ASN A 760 9.75 -32.00 -3.14
CA ASN A 760 8.81 -31.71 -2.06
C ASN A 760 9.29 -30.45 -1.33
N VAL A 761 8.50 -29.38 -1.40
CA VAL A 761 8.70 -28.21 -0.54
C VAL A 761 7.99 -28.52 0.77
N ILE A 762 8.72 -28.56 1.89
CA ILE A 762 8.14 -28.72 3.22
C ILE A 762 8.19 -27.35 3.87
N ASN A 763 7.03 -26.73 4.09
CA ASN A 763 6.92 -25.59 5.01
C ASN A 763 6.69 -26.15 6.40
N ASP A 764 7.55 -25.79 7.35
CA ASP A 764 7.43 -26.17 8.76
C ASP A 764 6.46 -25.23 9.48
N ASP A 765 5.18 -25.29 9.11
CA ASP A 765 4.11 -24.74 9.93
C ASP A 765 3.61 -25.85 10.87
N THR A 766 3.97 -25.74 12.14
CA THR A 766 3.60 -26.69 13.19
C THR A 766 2.12 -26.55 13.60
N PRO A 767 1.26 -27.57 13.46
CA PRO A 767 -0.07 -27.60 14.08
C PRO A 767 0.02 -28.11 15.54
N PRO A 768 -1.03 -27.93 16.37
CA PRO A 768 -0.95 -28.08 17.82
C PRO A 768 -0.65 -29.52 18.26
N GLN A 769 0.16 -29.62 19.33
CA GLN A 769 0.72 -30.87 19.82
C GLN A 769 -0.30 -31.86 20.42
N ASN A 770 -0.11 -33.13 20.03
CA ASN A 770 -0.55 -34.41 20.64
C ASN A 770 -2.05 -34.75 20.68
N PRO A 771 -2.54 -35.67 19.81
CA PRO A 771 -3.73 -36.46 20.13
C PRO A 771 -3.38 -37.59 21.13
N PRO A 772 -4.27 -37.93 22.08
CA PRO A 772 -4.03 -38.95 23.10
C PRO A 772 -3.99 -40.36 22.49
N TYR A 773 -3.06 -41.19 22.97
CA TYR A 773 -2.92 -42.61 22.62
C TYR A 773 -4.23 -43.38 22.84
N LEU A 774 -4.81 -43.94 21.77
CA LEU A 774 -5.99 -44.83 21.82
C LEU A 774 -5.55 -46.30 22.01
N PRO A 775 -6.13 -47.06 22.95
CA PRO A 775 -5.85 -48.49 23.11
C PRO A 775 -6.85 -49.38 22.33
N ALA A 776 -6.31 -50.49 21.80
CA ALA A 776 -6.97 -51.66 21.18
C ALA A 776 -7.40 -51.55 19.70
N THR A 777 -7.33 -52.69 19.00
CA THR A 777 -7.66 -52.91 17.57
C THR A 777 -9.13 -52.63 17.28
N THR A 778 -9.41 -51.78 16.30
CA THR A 778 -10.77 -51.45 15.86
C THR A 778 -11.22 -52.40 14.77
N THR A 779 -12.48 -52.81 14.81
CA THR A 779 -13.04 -53.76 13.85
C THR A 779 -14.02 -53.01 12.95
N ALA A 780 -13.69 -52.88 11.66
CA ALA A 780 -14.53 -52.24 10.66
C ALA A 780 -15.23 -53.31 9.81
N TYR A 781 -16.53 -53.14 9.54
CA TYR A 781 -17.24 -53.95 8.55
C TYR A 781 -17.26 -53.20 7.23
N VAL A 782 -16.84 -53.86 6.15
CA VAL A 782 -16.91 -53.31 4.80
C VAL A 782 -17.94 -54.09 4.02
N SER A 783 -19.06 -53.45 3.67
CA SER A 783 -20.05 -54.01 2.75
C SER A 783 -19.75 -53.57 1.32
N ASN A 784 -20.11 -54.40 0.33
CA ASN A 784 -19.85 -54.13 -1.07
C ASN A 784 -21.13 -54.18 -1.88
N GLN A 785 -21.49 -53.05 -2.47
CA GLN A 785 -22.65 -52.92 -3.35
C GLN A 785 -22.32 -53.17 -4.84
N VAL A 786 -21.06 -53.45 -5.19
CA VAL A 786 -20.64 -53.70 -6.58
C VAL A 786 -21.07 -55.11 -6.99
N GLN A 787 -22.09 -55.20 -7.85
CA GLN A 787 -22.72 -56.47 -8.26
C GLN A 787 -21.76 -57.50 -8.92
N ASN A 788 -20.53 -57.11 -9.27
CA ASN A 788 -19.57 -57.99 -9.95
C ASN A 788 -18.15 -57.99 -9.34
N ALA A 789 -17.96 -57.45 -8.14
CA ALA A 789 -16.65 -57.49 -7.49
C ALA A 789 -16.33 -58.91 -6.98
N THR A 790 -15.18 -59.43 -7.37
CA THR A 790 -14.70 -60.75 -6.95
C THR A 790 -13.91 -60.68 -5.65
N LYS A 791 -13.22 -59.55 -5.38
CA LYS A 791 -12.48 -59.29 -4.13
C LYS A 791 -12.50 -57.82 -3.73
N ILE A 792 -12.35 -57.59 -2.43
CA ILE A 792 -12.16 -56.26 -1.82
C ILE A 792 -10.83 -56.27 -1.06
N GLY A 793 -10.08 -55.17 -1.16
CA GLY A 793 -8.83 -54.93 -0.46
C GLY A 793 -8.96 -53.64 0.33
N ILE A 794 -8.46 -53.65 1.56
CA ILE A 794 -8.39 -52.46 2.40
C ILE A 794 -6.94 -52.05 2.51
N ASN A 795 -6.65 -50.81 2.17
CA ASN A 795 -5.35 -50.19 2.33
C ASN A 795 -5.45 -49.18 3.47
N TYR A 796 -4.43 -49.08 4.30
CA TYR A 796 -4.42 -48.08 5.36
C TYR A 796 -3.02 -47.53 5.61
N GLY A 797 -2.98 -46.26 6.03
CA GLY A 797 -1.77 -45.54 6.43
C GLY A 797 -1.67 -45.45 7.94
N TYR A 798 -0.44 -45.40 8.46
CA TYR A 798 -0.17 -45.28 9.89
C TYR A 798 0.27 -43.88 10.27
N TRP A 799 -0.15 -43.44 11.45
CA TRP A 799 0.36 -42.23 12.05
C TRP A 799 1.81 -42.45 12.46
N ASP A 800 2.73 -41.70 11.85
CA ASP A 800 4.12 -41.71 12.24
C ASP A 800 4.29 -40.79 13.45
N THR A 801 4.43 -41.38 14.63
CA THR A 801 4.61 -40.64 15.88
C THR A 801 5.89 -39.81 15.90
N THR A 802 6.89 -40.17 15.08
CA THR A 802 8.18 -39.46 15.02
C THR A 802 8.04 -38.17 14.24
N ASN A 803 7.30 -38.22 13.13
CA ASN A 803 7.13 -37.09 12.23
C ASN A 803 5.81 -36.33 12.44
N GLN A 804 4.94 -36.82 13.34
CA GLN A 804 3.58 -36.29 13.56
C GLN A 804 2.77 -36.12 12.27
N THR A 805 2.95 -37.04 11.33
CA THR A 805 2.26 -37.04 10.04
C THR A 805 1.61 -38.38 9.77
N CYS A 806 0.49 -38.39 9.05
CA CYS A 806 -0.09 -39.62 8.52
C CYS A 806 0.75 -40.11 7.33
N ASN A 807 1.44 -41.24 7.49
CA ASN A 807 2.23 -41.83 6.42
C ASN A 807 1.30 -42.62 5.47
N THR A 808 0.82 -41.95 4.43
CA THR A 808 0.01 -42.54 3.36
C THR A 808 0.84 -43.21 2.27
N THR A 809 2.16 -43.01 2.27
CA THR A 809 3.09 -43.53 1.25
C THR A 809 3.40 -45.03 1.39
N ASN A 810 3.23 -45.61 2.58
CA ASN A 810 3.38 -47.06 2.81
C ASN A 810 2.03 -47.70 3.15
N LEU A 811 1.13 -47.75 2.16
CA LEU A 811 -0.15 -48.43 2.33
C LEU A 811 0.09 -49.92 2.59
N THR A 812 -0.36 -50.40 3.76
CA THR A 812 -0.35 -51.84 4.04
C THR A 812 -1.61 -52.45 3.47
N TYR A 813 -1.46 -53.46 2.60
CA TYR A 813 -2.57 -54.25 2.10
C TYR A 813 -3.12 -55.13 3.24
N GLY A 814 -4.31 -54.78 3.71
CA GLY A 814 -5.10 -55.57 4.64
C GLY A 814 -5.63 -56.87 4.01
N PRO A 815 -6.33 -57.70 4.80
CA PRO A 815 -6.90 -58.96 4.32
C PRO A 815 -7.85 -58.73 3.13
N GLN A 816 -7.71 -59.57 2.10
CA GLN A 816 -8.63 -59.58 0.96
C GLN A 816 -9.92 -60.29 1.38
N LEU A 817 -11.04 -59.60 1.26
CA LEU A 817 -12.36 -60.18 1.51
C LEU A 817 -12.90 -60.77 0.21
N SER A 818 -13.34 -62.03 0.23
CA SER A 818 -14.02 -62.66 -0.90
C SER A 818 -15.54 -62.43 -0.81
N GLY A 819 -16.13 -61.82 -1.82
CA GLY A 819 -17.59 -61.63 -1.93
C GLY A 819 -18.08 -60.23 -1.55
N VAL A 820 -19.38 -60.15 -1.19
CA VAL A 820 -20.19 -58.92 -1.01
C VAL A 820 -19.88 -58.11 0.25
N GLY A 821 -18.81 -58.42 0.98
CA GLY A 821 -18.38 -57.71 2.18
C GLY A 821 -17.78 -58.60 3.27
N GLY A 822 -17.30 -58.00 4.36
CA GLY A 822 -16.72 -58.71 5.49
C GLY A 822 -16.08 -57.78 6.53
N THR A 823 -15.67 -58.38 7.64
CA THR A 823 -15.09 -57.66 8.78
C THR A 823 -13.57 -57.65 8.72
N VAL A 824 -12.94 -56.48 8.92
CA VAL A 824 -11.48 -56.33 9.01
C VAL A 824 -11.10 -55.64 10.31
N SER A 825 -10.15 -56.24 11.03
CA SER A 825 -9.52 -55.58 12.17
C SER A 825 -8.41 -54.66 11.67
N LEU A 826 -8.56 -53.37 11.94
CA LEU A 826 -7.55 -52.36 11.67
C LEU A 826 -6.54 -52.30 12.82
N PRO A 827 -5.23 -52.17 12.53
CA PRO A 827 -4.23 -51.95 13.56
C PRO A 827 -4.43 -50.66 14.34
N GLN A 828 -3.71 -50.53 15.45
CA GLN A 828 -3.62 -49.26 16.16
C GLN A 828 -2.91 -48.21 15.30
N ASN A 829 -3.24 -46.93 15.51
CA ASN A 829 -2.64 -45.76 14.85
C ASN A 829 -2.90 -45.66 13.34
N VAL A 830 -4.01 -46.22 12.84
CA VAL A 830 -4.43 -45.96 11.46
C VAL A 830 -4.95 -44.54 11.35
N CYS A 831 -4.38 -43.76 10.45
CA CYS A 831 -4.73 -42.35 10.20
C CYS A 831 -5.33 -42.11 8.82
N PHE A 832 -5.41 -43.16 8.00
CA PHE A 832 -6.03 -43.15 6.68
C PHE A 832 -6.51 -44.56 6.33
N VAL A 833 -7.72 -44.69 5.75
CA VAL A 833 -8.23 -45.96 5.21
C VAL A 833 -8.72 -45.73 3.79
N SER A 834 -8.35 -46.61 2.87
CA SER A 834 -8.81 -46.67 1.49
C SER A 834 -9.32 -48.06 1.18
N VAL A 835 -10.45 -48.14 0.49
CA VAL A 835 -11.02 -49.40 0.02
C VAL A 835 -10.80 -49.49 -1.49
N ALA A 836 -10.40 -50.66 -1.96
CA ALA A 836 -10.25 -50.99 -3.37
C ALA A 836 -10.92 -52.33 -3.68
N TYR A 837 -11.28 -52.58 -4.93
CA TYR A 837 -11.89 -53.84 -5.36
C TYR A 837 -11.37 -54.30 -6.71
N THR A 838 -11.63 -55.55 -7.05
CA THR A 838 -11.36 -56.08 -8.40
C THR A 838 -12.54 -56.92 -8.87
N VAL A 839 -12.83 -56.89 -10.17
CA VAL A 839 -13.88 -57.68 -10.84
C VAL A 839 -13.31 -58.86 -11.63
N ASP A 840 -12.02 -58.80 -11.96
CA ASP A 840 -11.32 -59.74 -12.84
C ASP A 840 -10.09 -60.38 -12.17
N ASN A 841 -9.91 -60.13 -10.86
CA ASN A 841 -8.74 -60.50 -10.05
C ASN A 841 -7.38 -59.95 -10.54
N THR A 842 -7.39 -59.08 -11.54
CA THR A 842 -6.17 -58.62 -12.22
C THR A 842 -6.01 -57.11 -12.08
N ASN A 843 -7.10 -56.35 -12.19
CA ASN A 843 -7.13 -54.91 -12.07
C ASN A 843 -7.85 -54.48 -10.80
N TRP A 844 -7.18 -53.65 -9.99
CA TRP A 844 -7.73 -53.07 -8.78
C TRP A 844 -8.21 -51.64 -9.07
N TYR A 845 -9.43 -51.36 -8.66
CA TYR A 845 -10.08 -50.06 -8.78
C TYR A 845 -10.24 -49.49 -7.38
N GLY A 846 -9.85 -48.22 -7.20
CA GLY A 846 -10.13 -47.49 -5.97
C GLY A 846 -11.63 -47.37 -5.78
N ALA A 847 -12.11 -47.53 -4.55
CA ALA A 847 -13.53 -47.43 -4.23
C ALA A 847 -13.86 -46.12 -3.53
N CYS A 848 -13.23 -45.91 -2.38
CA CYS A 848 -13.41 -44.70 -1.59
C CYS A 848 -12.30 -44.57 -0.55
N ASN A 849 -12.13 -43.35 -0.03
CA ASN A 849 -11.16 -43.00 1.01
C ASN A 849 -11.85 -42.38 2.23
N VAL A 850 -11.33 -42.69 3.41
CA VAL A 850 -11.63 -42.02 4.68
C VAL A 850 -10.37 -41.31 5.15
N ASP A 851 -10.41 -39.98 5.23
CA ASP A 851 -9.29 -39.17 5.71
C ASP A 851 -9.23 -39.10 7.25
N SER A 852 -8.16 -38.49 7.75
CA SER A 852 -7.88 -38.37 9.18
C SER A 852 -8.94 -37.59 9.96
N SER A 853 -9.73 -36.73 9.32
CA SER A 853 -10.76 -35.93 10.01
C SER A 853 -12.00 -36.75 10.38
N HIS A 854 -12.27 -37.83 9.63
CA HIS A 854 -13.44 -38.71 9.83
C HIS A 854 -13.08 -40.05 10.48
N ILE A 855 -11.80 -40.39 10.59
CA ILE A 855 -11.35 -41.60 11.27
C ILE A 855 -11.72 -41.61 12.76
N TYR A 856 -11.83 -40.44 13.40
CA TYR A 856 -12.29 -40.33 14.79
C TYR A 856 -13.71 -40.88 14.99
N ASP A 857 -14.57 -40.81 13.98
CA ASP A 857 -15.92 -41.37 14.01
C ASP A 857 -15.92 -42.92 13.95
N ILE A 858 -14.82 -43.52 13.49
CA ILE A 858 -14.61 -44.98 13.46
C ILE A 858 -14.13 -45.50 14.82
N TYR A 859 -13.33 -44.70 15.53
CA TYR A 859 -12.73 -45.11 16.82
C TYR A 859 -13.65 -44.90 18.04
N GLY A 860 -14.74 -44.15 17.89
CA GLY A 860 -15.60 -43.74 19.01
C GLY A 860 -14.94 -42.63 19.84
N ASP A 861 -15.74 -41.90 20.63
CA ASP A 861 -15.18 -40.87 21.51
C ASP A 861 -14.22 -41.45 22.58
N ALA A 862 -13.39 -40.59 23.16
CA ALA A 862 -12.40 -40.96 24.17
C ALA A 862 -12.99 -41.56 25.47
N GLN A 863 -14.32 -41.76 25.56
CA GLN A 863 -15.03 -42.27 26.73
C GLN A 863 -15.33 -43.79 26.64
N GLY A 864 -14.81 -44.48 25.63
CA GLY A 864 -14.73 -45.95 25.63
C GLY A 864 -16.04 -46.68 25.31
N LYS A 865 -16.94 -46.07 24.53
CA LYS A 865 -17.99 -46.85 23.85
C LYS A 865 -17.35 -47.57 22.68
N ASN A 866 -17.44 -48.90 22.64
CA ASN A 866 -16.93 -49.74 21.54
C ASN A 866 -17.61 -49.31 20.22
N GLY A 867 -16.93 -48.45 19.46
CA GLY A 867 -17.33 -48.07 18.11
C GLY A 867 -17.21 -49.29 17.21
N VAL A 868 -18.33 -49.95 16.93
CA VAL A 868 -18.43 -50.81 15.76
C VAL A 868 -19.04 -49.94 14.68
N SER A 869 -18.18 -49.25 13.93
CA SER A 869 -18.61 -48.42 12.81
C SER A 869 -18.53 -49.25 11.52
N THR A 870 -19.64 -49.32 10.79
CA THR A 870 -19.71 -49.92 9.45
C THR A 870 -19.15 -48.90 8.47
N ILE A 871 -18.16 -49.26 7.66
CA ILE A 871 -17.72 -48.44 6.54
C ILE A 871 -18.45 -48.97 5.31
N ASP A 872 -19.56 -48.32 4.96
CA ASP A 872 -20.31 -48.68 3.76
C ASP A 872 -19.71 -47.97 2.54
N ALA A 873 -19.06 -48.76 1.67
CA ALA A 873 -18.57 -48.26 0.41
C ALA A 873 -19.75 -48.06 -0.56
N ILE A 874 -20.41 -46.90 -0.47
CA ILE A 874 -21.52 -46.50 -1.35
C ILE A 874 -20.97 -45.57 -2.45
N TRP A 875 -21.32 -45.88 -3.70
CA TRP A 875 -20.73 -45.27 -4.88
C TRP A 875 -21.55 -44.08 -5.36
N THR A 876 -20.91 -42.92 -5.56
CA THR A 876 -21.59 -41.68 -6.01
C THR A 876 -21.50 -41.45 -7.52
N ASN A 877 -20.71 -42.22 -8.28
CA ASN A 877 -20.65 -42.15 -9.74
C ASN A 877 -20.19 -43.45 -10.43
N SER A 878 -20.33 -43.49 -11.77
CA SER A 878 -20.05 -44.64 -12.64
C SER A 878 -18.56 -44.95 -12.86
N GLN A 879 -17.66 -44.12 -12.34
CA GLN A 879 -16.20 -44.24 -12.51
C GLN A 879 -15.51 -44.84 -11.28
N GLY A 880 -16.26 -45.05 -10.20
CA GLY A 880 -15.75 -45.71 -9.01
C GLY A 880 -15.07 -44.80 -7.98
N ASN A 881 -15.16 -43.48 -8.10
CA ASN A 881 -14.39 -42.59 -7.21
C ASN A 881 -15.33 -41.68 -6.41
N GLY A 882 -15.28 -41.75 -5.08
CA GLY A 882 -16.03 -40.89 -4.15
C GLY A 882 -15.55 -41.03 -2.70
N ALA A 883 -16.02 -40.15 -1.80
CA ALA A 883 -15.78 -40.28 -0.35
C ALA A 883 -16.63 -41.43 0.24
N CYS A 884 -16.09 -42.21 1.19
CA CYS A 884 -16.89 -43.27 1.84
C CYS A 884 -17.89 -42.60 2.81
N PRO A 885 -19.21 -42.78 2.66
CA PRO A 885 -20.11 -42.41 3.75
C PRO A 885 -19.85 -43.32 4.95
N ILE A 886 -19.67 -42.71 6.12
CA ILE A 886 -19.59 -43.42 7.39
C ILE A 886 -20.97 -43.33 8.02
N GLU A 887 -21.68 -44.45 8.14
CA GLU A 887 -22.93 -44.48 8.89
C GLU A 887 -22.62 -44.76 10.36
N ALA A 888 -23.10 -43.89 11.25
CA ALA A 888 -23.09 -44.18 12.69
C ALA A 888 -23.94 -45.45 12.95
N PRO A 889 -23.56 -46.32 13.89
CA PRO A 889 -24.29 -47.56 14.14
C PRO A 889 -25.77 -47.29 14.41
N VAL A 890 -26.65 -47.92 13.64
CA VAL A 890 -28.08 -48.02 13.97
C VAL A 890 -28.18 -48.96 15.17
N ASN A 891 -28.66 -48.46 16.32
CA ASN A 891 -28.83 -49.27 17.54
C ASN A 891 -29.66 -50.54 17.31
#